data_AF-A0A9E5E231-F1
#
_entry.id   AF-A0A9E5E231-F1
#
_cell.length_a   1.000
_cell.length_b   1.000
_cell.length_c   1.000
_cell.angle_alpha   90.00
_cell.angle_beta   90.00
_cell.angle_gamma   90.00
#
_symmetry.space_group_name_H-M   'P 1'
#
loop_
_entity.id
_entity.type
_entity.pdbx_description
1 polymer ?
#
loop_
_entity_poly.entity_id
_entity_poly.type
_entity_poly.pdbx_seq_one_letter_code
_entity_poly.pdbx_strand_id
1 'polypeptide(L)'
;MGIEPALAPDDGFHQCRLDVVTARGGEDHRVVPRLAPSAIPSGADHRVHEDDGEQKPEPATFHRSFVSGSGSVRERVFDLDSRPPTLDLFTVVARVTLEIALRKEFDYLIPPELAGQIEVGSRVKVPFGPRQVMGCVTALIETSTHTSLKPIAKIIGAQSLVTPRILELARWIADYYCCAPEIALKSVLPEAVRKEAAGWRERLFVRFASPGGDVPKLTKRQQEILKIVEERRELPLQELLALAETTADTIRRLEDKGLVAIALQVSERDPYAHESILPTQPLSLNAEQATSLAQIIAAMDGAAPAAGRSTFLLHGVTGSGKTEVYLQAIAHALEQGKGAIVLVPEIALTPQTVERFKARFSHGPLKTIVAVLHSHLSAGERHDEWHKIRQGRARIVIGARSAIFAPVEPLGLIIVDEEHENSYKQEESPRYHARDVAVVRGRMENAVVVLGSATPSLESYHNAKKGKYGLLEMPSRADDKKMPLVRVVDMRQEGHKEKGPPIFALRLKDAITTRLERKEQTILFLNRRGFATSLQCPKCGYVAQCPNCSVSLTYHRRAQRLCCHICGHAAPPPNVCPNDQCRNAAIRFAGIGTEKIEDVLTKLFPKANVRRMDSDALQRKEDYRTILGDFRRGKIDILVGTQMIAKGLHFPNVTLVGIIHADLSLHQADFRAAERTFQLITQVAGRAGRGDVEGEVIVQTFTPFHSAIQFARRHDFTGFYHEEVEFRAQLHYPPLGRVALLTLKGRNDEKVAFSAGHLRKELEKVLKDWKDLVIAGPAPAPLARAETFYRHQLMLRTGRMSQLSRELARLLMVFKLPEEVTLAVDIDPVNLM
;
A
#
# COMPACT_ATOMS: atom_id res chain seq x y z
N MET A 1 8.08 51.13 32.46
CA MET A 1 9.35 50.91 33.20
C MET A 1 9.83 49.52 32.84
N GLY A 2 11.01 49.28 32.29
CA GLY A 2 12.02 50.22 31.76
C GLY A 2 13.41 49.58 31.68
N ILE A 3 14.20 49.98 30.66
CA ILE A 3 15.61 49.61 30.42
C ILE A 3 15.84 48.20 29.83
N GLU A 4 16.87 48.11 28.99
CA GLU A 4 17.29 46.96 28.17
C GLU A 4 18.52 46.21 28.81
N PRO A 5 19.59 45.77 28.11
CA PRO A 5 19.71 44.34 27.79
C PRO A 5 21.08 43.70 28.13
N ALA A 6 21.21 42.43 27.73
CA ALA A 6 22.43 41.70 27.37
C ALA A 6 23.47 41.36 28.46
N LEU A 7 23.92 40.10 28.47
CA LEU A 7 25.33 39.74 28.60
C LEU A 7 25.59 38.26 28.21
N ALA A 8 26.61 38.08 27.38
CA ALA A 8 27.31 36.84 27.03
C ALA A 8 28.66 37.27 26.38
N PRO A 9 29.69 36.42 26.27
CA PRO A 9 29.79 35.00 26.66
C PRO A 9 30.76 34.79 27.83
N ASP A 10 31.11 33.53 28.13
CA ASP A 10 32.51 33.18 28.46
C ASP A 10 32.81 31.71 28.09
N ASP A 11 34.07 31.40 27.79
CA ASP A 11 34.49 30.09 27.24
C ASP A 11 34.90 29.06 28.32
N GLY A 12 34.61 27.77 28.07
CA GLY A 12 34.72 26.70 29.07
C GLY A 12 35.20 25.34 28.55
N PHE A 13 36.34 25.30 27.86
CA PHE A 13 36.93 24.03 27.37
C PHE A 13 37.41 23.12 28.52
N HIS A 14 36.70 22.01 28.76
CA HIS A 14 37.21 20.90 29.59
C HIS A 14 37.39 19.61 28.79
N GLN A 15 38.64 19.30 28.47
CA GLN A 15 39.03 17.99 27.93
C GLN A 15 38.99 16.92 29.02
N CYS A 16 38.10 15.93 28.90
CA CYS A 16 38.22 14.69 29.66
C CYS A 16 39.22 13.76 28.96
N ARG A 17 40.42 13.63 29.52
CA ARG A 17 41.29 12.47 29.23
C ARG A 17 40.67 11.22 29.84
N LEU A 18 40.76 10.10 29.13
CA LEU A 18 40.54 8.76 29.66
C LEU A 18 41.84 7.99 29.52
N ASP A 19 42.45 7.63 30.65
CA ASP A 19 43.76 6.98 30.68
C ASP A 19 43.69 5.52 30.24
N VAL A 20 44.56 5.15 29.30
CA VAL A 20 44.67 3.78 28.79
C VAL A 20 45.65 3.01 29.67
N VAL A 21 45.12 2.37 30.72
CA VAL A 21 45.89 1.40 31.52
C VAL A 21 46.19 0.17 30.66
N THR A 22 47.47 -0.09 30.42
CA THR A 22 47.93 -1.30 29.74
C THR A 22 48.41 -2.34 30.75
N ALA A 23 48.07 -3.61 30.51
CA ALA A 23 48.58 -4.74 31.28
C ALA A 23 49.08 -5.82 30.30
N ARG A 24 50.27 -6.38 30.57
CA ARG A 24 50.89 -7.48 29.83
C ARG A 24 51.18 -8.65 30.78
N GLY A 25 51.27 -9.85 30.23
CA GLY A 25 51.96 -10.99 30.84
C GLY A 25 51.04 -12.11 31.33
N GLY A 26 51.42 -13.35 31.05
CA GLY A 26 50.67 -14.57 31.42
C GLY A 26 50.62 -15.60 30.28
N GLU A 27 51.76 -16.21 29.96
CA GLU A 27 51.82 -17.41 29.12
C GLU A 27 51.58 -18.66 29.97
N ASP A 28 50.93 -19.70 29.43
CA ASP A 28 51.30 -21.09 29.75
C ASP A 28 50.85 -22.08 28.65
N HIS A 29 51.23 -23.35 28.80
CA HIS A 29 51.50 -24.29 27.71
C HIS A 29 50.46 -25.41 27.48
N ARG A 30 50.32 -25.79 26.18
CA ARG A 30 49.87 -27.12 25.66
C ARG A 30 48.37 -27.43 25.94
N VAL A 31 47.70 -28.40 25.33
CA VAL A 31 48.09 -29.59 24.53
C VAL A 31 47.27 -29.67 23.23
N VAL A 32 47.84 -30.26 22.17
CA VAL A 32 47.12 -30.63 20.93
C VAL A 32 47.14 -32.15 20.74
N PRO A 33 45.99 -32.81 20.49
CA PRO A 33 45.95 -34.14 19.89
C PRO A 33 45.57 -34.07 18.40
N ARG A 34 46.50 -34.46 17.51
CA ARG A 34 46.14 -35.00 16.20
C ARG A 34 45.94 -36.51 16.34
N LEU A 35 44.90 -37.07 15.72
CA LEU A 35 44.86 -38.48 15.32
C LEU A 35 44.40 -38.61 13.86
N ALA A 36 44.70 -39.77 13.27
CA ALA A 36 44.91 -39.93 11.82
C ALA A 36 43.74 -40.62 11.09
N PRO A 37 43.69 -40.63 9.74
CA PRO A 37 42.56 -41.14 8.96
C PRO A 37 42.68 -42.63 8.59
N SER A 38 41.52 -43.29 8.45
CA SER A 38 41.34 -44.65 7.92
C SER A 38 39.83 -44.87 7.63
N ALA A 39 39.38 -45.65 6.65
CA ALA A 39 40.04 -46.28 5.50
C ALA A 39 38.98 -46.59 4.40
N ILE A 40 39.42 -47.00 3.21
CA ILE A 40 38.57 -47.52 2.11
C ILE A 40 38.61 -49.06 2.13
N PRO A 41 37.48 -49.72 1.91
CA PRO A 41 37.40 -50.78 0.88
C PRO A 41 36.26 -50.46 -0.12
N SER A 42 36.32 -50.69 -1.44
CA SER A 42 36.98 -51.69 -2.32
C SER A 42 36.26 -53.04 -2.42
N GLY A 43 36.01 -53.50 -3.67
CA GLY A 43 35.02 -54.54 -4.05
C GLY A 43 33.83 -53.90 -4.76
N ALA A 44 33.56 -54.02 -6.08
CA ALA A 44 33.90 -55.02 -7.10
C ALA A 44 33.26 -56.40 -6.89
N ASP A 45 32.25 -56.75 -7.71
CA ASP A 45 32.49 -57.71 -8.81
C ASP A 45 31.39 -57.78 -9.91
N HIS A 46 31.67 -58.55 -10.98
CA HIS A 46 31.01 -58.66 -12.30
C HIS A 46 29.54 -59.18 -12.42
N ARG A 47 28.84 -58.71 -13.48
CA ARG A 47 28.14 -59.45 -14.60
C ARG A 47 27.31 -58.43 -15.42
N VAL A 48 27.31 -58.28 -16.75
CA VAL A 48 27.63 -59.09 -17.97
C VAL A 48 26.50 -60.00 -18.47
N HIS A 49 25.85 -59.57 -19.57
CA HIS A 49 25.31 -60.24 -20.79
C HIS A 49 24.54 -59.13 -21.57
N GLU A 50 24.98 -58.70 -22.77
CA GLU A 50 24.74 -59.27 -24.13
C GLU A 50 23.31 -59.10 -24.69
N ASP A 51 23.06 -58.52 -25.89
CA ASP A 51 23.68 -57.30 -26.48
C ASP A 51 22.63 -56.41 -27.22
N ASP A 52 22.42 -56.24 -28.55
CA ASP A 52 23.10 -56.58 -29.83
C ASP A 52 22.51 -55.76 -31.03
N GLY A 53 23.25 -55.60 -32.14
CA GLY A 53 22.81 -55.15 -33.50
C GLY A 53 22.38 -53.67 -33.72
N GLU A 54 22.66 -52.98 -34.83
CA GLU A 54 23.42 -53.28 -36.06
C GLU A 54 23.96 -51.96 -36.71
N GLN A 55 24.53 -51.97 -37.93
CA GLN A 55 25.54 -50.97 -38.38
C GLN A 55 25.15 -49.93 -39.48
N LYS A 56 26.03 -48.91 -39.58
CA LYS A 56 26.24 -47.86 -40.62
C LYS A 56 26.53 -48.44 -42.04
N PRO A 57 26.60 -47.68 -43.18
CA PRO A 57 27.37 -46.43 -43.33
C PRO A 57 26.95 -45.34 -44.38
N GLU A 58 27.77 -44.29 -44.41
CA GLU A 58 28.02 -43.24 -45.44
C GLU A 58 28.61 -43.82 -46.77
N PRO A 59 28.81 -43.09 -47.92
CA PRO A 59 29.46 -41.74 -47.99
C PRO A 59 29.21 -40.81 -49.22
N ALA A 60 30.02 -39.73 -49.28
CA ALA A 60 30.71 -39.16 -50.47
C ALA A 60 30.39 -37.71 -50.90
N THR A 61 31.44 -37.04 -51.39
CA THR A 61 31.50 -35.63 -51.85
C THR A 61 32.10 -35.52 -53.25
N PHE A 62 31.71 -34.54 -54.07
CA PHE A 62 32.52 -34.13 -55.25
C PHE A 62 32.36 -32.65 -55.65
N HIS A 63 33.42 -32.06 -56.19
CA HIS A 63 33.46 -30.71 -56.76
C HIS A 63 33.04 -30.69 -58.24
N ARG A 64 32.45 -29.57 -58.72
CA ARG A 64 33.08 -28.69 -59.73
C ARG A 64 32.35 -27.35 -59.95
N SER A 65 33.02 -26.46 -60.68
CA SER A 65 32.66 -25.07 -60.99
C SER A 65 32.40 -24.89 -62.50
N PHE A 66 32.40 -23.64 -62.99
CA PHE A 66 32.20 -23.16 -64.39
C PHE A 66 30.74 -23.02 -64.87
N VAL A 67 30.37 -22.11 -65.81
CA VAL A 67 30.81 -20.71 -66.07
C VAL A 67 29.84 -20.02 -67.07
N SER A 68 29.91 -18.69 -67.16
CA SER A 68 29.23 -17.72 -68.07
C SER A 68 28.42 -18.17 -69.31
N GLY A 69 27.33 -17.43 -69.56
CA GLY A 69 26.98 -16.89 -70.89
C GLY A 69 25.51 -17.07 -71.32
N SER A 70 24.97 -16.36 -72.31
CA SER A 70 25.25 -14.99 -72.82
C SER A 70 24.32 -14.71 -74.03
N GLY A 71 23.26 -13.91 -73.84
CA GLY A 71 22.38 -13.45 -74.93
C GLY A 71 21.41 -14.51 -75.50
N SER A 72 20.49 -14.16 -76.43
CA SER A 72 20.06 -12.81 -76.86
C SER A 72 18.86 -12.83 -77.84
N VAL A 73 18.14 -11.69 -77.90
CA VAL A 73 17.30 -11.18 -79.01
C VAL A 73 15.79 -11.55 -79.04
N ARG A 74 14.96 -10.49 -78.88
CA ARG A 74 13.53 -10.33 -79.27
C ARG A 74 12.51 -11.21 -78.51
N GLU A 75 11.24 -10.83 -78.39
CA GLU A 75 10.48 -9.72 -79.04
C GLU A 75 10.05 -8.61 -78.06
N ARG A 76 9.45 -7.53 -78.58
CA ARG A 76 8.75 -6.51 -77.77
C ARG A 76 7.25 -6.75 -77.85
N VAL A 77 6.61 -6.99 -76.72
CA VAL A 77 5.18 -6.68 -76.53
C VAL A 77 5.13 -5.46 -75.61
N PHE A 78 4.48 -4.39 -76.05
CA PHE A 78 4.03 -3.34 -75.15
C PHE A 78 2.75 -3.83 -74.49
N ASP A 79 2.73 -3.93 -73.16
CA ASP A 79 1.51 -4.16 -72.41
C ASP A 79 1.41 -3.20 -71.22
N LEU A 80 0.18 -2.89 -70.81
CA LEU A 80 -0.21 -1.68 -70.08
C LEU A 80 -0.47 -1.96 -68.60
N ASP A 81 0.60 -2.18 -67.81
CA ASP A 81 0.45 -2.18 -66.34
C ASP A 81 1.69 -1.68 -65.59
N SER A 82 2.18 -0.49 -65.96
CA SER A 82 3.19 0.24 -65.19
C SER A 82 2.56 0.84 -63.91
N ARG A 83 2.15 -0.03 -62.98
CA ARG A 83 1.71 0.38 -61.64
C ARG A 83 2.89 1.11 -60.96
N PRO A 84 2.64 2.19 -60.21
CA PRO A 84 3.69 2.83 -59.43
C PRO A 84 4.26 1.83 -58.42
N PRO A 85 5.52 2.02 -57.95
CA PRO A 85 6.03 1.23 -56.84
C PRO A 85 5.04 1.36 -55.67
N THR A 86 4.56 0.23 -55.18
CA THR A 86 3.70 0.20 -53.99
C THR A 86 4.46 0.84 -52.84
N LEU A 87 3.90 1.92 -52.30
CA LEU A 87 4.45 2.64 -51.15
C LEU A 87 4.99 1.67 -50.10
N ASP A 88 6.24 1.87 -49.68
CA ASP A 88 6.84 1.10 -48.60
C ASP A 88 5.99 1.25 -47.34
N LEU A 89 5.15 0.24 -47.08
CA LEU A 89 4.41 0.08 -45.84
C LEU A 89 5.41 -0.28 -44.76
N PHE A 90 6.06 0.76 -44.21
CA PHE A 90 6.90 0.73 -43.01
C PHE A 90 6.31 -0.28 -42.03
N THR A 91 6.99 -1.40 -41.87
CA THR A 91 6.36 -2.62 -41.36
C THR A 91 6.34 -2.58 -39.83
N VAL A 92 5.49 -1.70 -39.28
CA VAL A 92 5.52 -1.31 -37.86
C VAL A 92 5.45 -2.54 -36.97
N VAL A 93 6.47 -2.68 -36.13
CA VAL A 93 6.58 -3.74 -35.15
C VAL A 93 6.07 -3.21 -33.82
N ALA A 94 5.16 -3.96 -33.20
CA ALA A 94 4.76 -3.74 -31.83
C ALA A 94 5.65 -4.57 -30.90
N ARG A 95 6.31 -3.91 -29.94
CA ARG A 95 6.93 -4.59 -28.80
C ARG A 95 5.87 -4.82 -27.73
N VAL A 96 5.72 -6.06 -27.27
CA VAL A 96 4.61 -6.50 -26.42
C VAL A 96 5.14 -7.17 -25.15
N THR A 97 4.73 -6.69 -23.98
CA THR A 97 4.90 -7.41 -22.72
C THR A 97 3.76 -8.41 -22.54
N LEU A 98 4.09 -9.70 -22.40
CA LEU A 98 3.09 -10.77 -22.32
C LEU A 98 2.62 -11.02 -20.87
N GLU A 99 1.34 -11.30 -20.65
CA GLU A 99 0.77 -11.53 -19.31
C GLU A 99 1.17 -12.90 -18.68
N ILE A 100 2.30 -13.51 -19.08
CA ILE A 100 2.69 -14.90 -18.76
C ILE A 100 4.00 -15.07 -17.96
N ALA A 101 4.43 -14.05 -17.19
CA ALA A 101 5.49 -14.17 -16.17
C ALA A 101 6.91 -14.53 -16.69
N LEU A 102 7.30 -14.01 -17.86
CA LEU A 102 8.60 -14.28 -18.52
C LEU A 102 9.68 -13.20 -18.32
N ARG A 103 9.39 -12.05 -17.69
CA ARG A 103 10.31 -10.92 -17.49
C ARG A 103 10.94 -10.37 -18.80
N LYS A 104 10.24 -10.51 -19.94
CA LYS A 104 10.73 -10.13 -21.27
C LYS A 104 9.60 -9.53 -22.12
N GLU A 105 9.97 -8.53 -22.93
CA GLU A 105 9.16 -8.03 -24.03
C GLU A 105 9.43 -8.87 -25.30
N PHE A 106 8.46 -8.95 -26.22
CA PHE A 106 8.53 -9.73 -27.45
C PHE A 106 8.01 -8.89 -28.63
N ASP A 107 8.69 -8.97 -29.77
CA ASP A 107 8.35 -8.21 -30.98
C ASP A 107 7.33 -8.98 -31.85
N TYR A 108 6.33 -8.26 -32.37
CA TYR A 108 5.28 -8.79 -33.26
C TYR A 108 4.99 -7.82 -34.40
N LEU A 109 4.60 -8.35 -35.56
CA LEU A 109 4.13 -7.54 -36.70
C LEU A 109 2.72 -7.00 -36.43
N ILE A 110 2.48 -5.75 -36.80
CA ILE A 110 1.13 -5.17 -36.87
C ILE A 110 0.53 -5.50 -38.25
N PRO A 111 -0.59 -6.25 -38.34
CA PRO A 111 -1.29 -6.46 -39.61
C PRO A 111 -1.80 -5.11 -40.18
N PRO A 112 -1.83 -4.92 -41.51
CA PRO A 112 -2.38 -3.70 -42.11
C PRO A 112 -3.80 -3.35 -41.66
N GLU A 113 -4.64 -4.37 -41.41
CA GLU A 113 -6.00 -4.25 -40.85
C GLU A 113 -6.05 -3.58 -39.47
N LEU A 114 -4.96 -3.67 -38.69
CA LEU A 114 -4.82 -3.13 -37.34
C LEU A 114 -3.89 -1.90 -37.29
N ALA A 115 -3.33 -1.48 -38.41
CA ALA A 115 -2.53 -0.27 -38.52
C ALA A 115 -3.41 0.96 -38.17
N GLY A 116 -2.84 1.92 -37.43
CA GLY A 116 -3.59 3.08 -36.90
C GLY A 116 -4.54 2.78 -35.73
N GLN A 117 -4.85 1.51 -35.44
CA GLN A 117 -5.66 1.12 -34.26
C GLN A 117 -4.79 0.67 -33.07
N ILE A 118 -3.55 0.26 -33.31
CA ILE A 118 -2.61 -0.14 -32.25
C ILE A 118 -1.77 1.05 -31.79
N GLU A 119 -2.00 1.46 -30.55
CA GLU A 119 -1.25 2.48 -29.83
C GLU A 119 -0.36 1.84 -28.75
N VAL A 120 0.56 2.61 -28.18
CA VAL A 120 1.24 2.22 -26.93
C VAL A 120 0.19 2.16 -25.80
N GLY A 121 0.21 1.06 -25.04
CA GLY A 121 -0.79 0.72 -24.02
C GLY A 121 -2.01 -0.06 -24.55
N SER A 122 -2.13 -0.28 -25.86
CA SER A 122 -3.17 -1.16 -26.42
C SER A 122 -2.98 -2.61 -25.95
N ARG A 123 -4.09 -3.23 -25.55
CA ARG A 123 -4.11 -4.65 -25.16
C ARG A 123 -4.34 -5.51 -26.39
N VAL A 124 -3.52 -6.53 -26.54
CA VAL A 124 -3.46 -7.35 -27.75
C VAL A 124 -3.43 -8.83 -27.40
N LYS A 125 -4.03 -9.65 -28.26
CA LYS A 125 -3.96 -11.11 -28.20
C LYS A 125 -2.97 -11.57 -29.27
N VAL A 126 -1.97 -12.35 -28.86
CA VAL A 126 -0.80 -12.68 -29.71
C VAL A 126 -0.44 -14.18 -29.62
N PRO A 127 0.11 -14.77 -30.70
CA PRO A 127 0.50 -16.19 -30.71
C PRO A 127 1.85 -16.42 -30.01
N PHE A 128 1.87 -17.25 -28.96
CA PHE A 128 3.07 -17.62 -28.21
C PHE A 128 3.21 -19.15 -28.12
N GLY A 129 4.14 -19.72 -28.90
CA GLY A 129 4.22 -21.17 -29.10
C GLY A 129 2.93 -21.70 -29.76
N PRO A 130 2.30 -22.77 -29.22
CA PRO A 130 1.05 -23.33 -29.73
C PRO A 130 -0.22 -22.64 -29.19
N ARG A 131 -0.10 -21.66 -28.28
CA ARG A 131 -1.24 -20.99 -27.62
C ARG A 131 -1.32 -19.51 -27.99
N GLN A 132 -2.50 -18.92 -27.92
CA GLN A 132 -2.65 -17.46 -27.87
C GLN A 132 -2.57 -16.96 -26.43
N VAL A 133 -1.95 -15.81 -26.21
CA VAL A 133 -1.81 -15.16 -24.90
C VAL A 133 -2.17 -13.68 -24.98
N MET A 134 -2.53 -13.09 -23.84
CA MET A 134 -2.71 -11.64 -23.72
C MET A 134 -1.37 -10.94 -23.52
N GLY A 135 -1.25 -9.74 -24.07
CA GLY A 135 -0.15 -8.82 -23.82
C GLY A 135 -0.59 -7.36 -23.91
N CYS A 136 0.32 -6.46 -23.55
CA CYS A 136 0.20 -5.01 -23.69
C CYS A 136 1.30 -4.51 -24.61
N VAL A 137 0.97 -3.65 -25.57
CA VAL A 137 1.96 -2.99 -26.45
C VAL A 137 2.71 -1.94 -25.65
N THR A 138 4.02 -2.07 -25.55
CA THR A 138 4.88 -1.23 -24.70
C THR A 138 5.85 -0.35 -25.48
N ALA A 139 6.00 -0.59 -26.79
CA ALA A 139 6.58 0.34 -27.76
C ALA A 139 6.08 0.01 -29.18
N LEU A 140 6.13 1.00 -30.06
CA LEU A 140 6.06 0.83 -31.51
C LEU A 140 7.46 1.11 -32.07
N ILE A 141 7.98 0.26 -32.95
CA ILE A 141 9.33 0.37 -33.52
C ILE A 141 9.27 0.09 -35.03
N GLU A 142 10.15 0.75 -35.80
CA GLU A 142 10.18 0.64 -37.26
C GLU A 142 10.83 -0.65 -37.75
N THR A 143 11.77 -1.21 -36.98
CA THR A 143 12.50 -2.44 -37.29
C THR A 143 12.72 -3.28 -36.03
N SER A 144 12.82 -4.60 -36.20
CA SER A 144 13.25 -5.53 -35.15
C SER A 144 14.58 -6.18 -35.52
N THR A 145 15.34 -6.61 -34.51
CA THR A 145 16.52 -7.47 -34.68
C THR A 145 16.17 -8.93 -34.94
N HIS A 146 14.87 -9.28 -34.97
CA HIS A 146 14.38 -10.64 -35.21
C HIS A 146 13.68 -10.76 -36.57
N THR A 147 14.11 -11.74 -37.38
CA THR A 147 13.63 -11.94 -38.77
C THR A 147 12.35 -12.77 -38.88
N SER A 148 12.01 -13.57 -37.86
CA SER A 148 10.82 -14.43 -37.84
C SER A 148 9.80 -13.92 -36.82
N LEU A 149 9.14 -12.82 -37.16
CA LEU A 149 8.07 -12.21 -36.37
C LEU A 149 6.72 -12.86 -36.70
N LYS A 150 5.83 -12.97 -35.71
CA LYS A 150 4.43 -13.37 -35.91
C LYS A 150 3.53 -12.13 -35.90
N PRO A 151 2.38 -12.14 -36.62
CA PRO A 151 1.39 -11.07 -36.53
C PRO A 151 0.66 -11.06 -35.18
N ILE A 152 0.20 -9.87 -34.78
CA ILE A 152 -0.81 -9.71 -33.74
C ILE A 152 -2.15 -10.31 -34.21
N ALA A 153 -2.85 -11.05 -33.35
CA ALA A 153 -4.06 -11.78 -33.75
C ALA A 153 -5.37 -11.00 -33.51
N LYS A 154 -5.44 -10.13 -32.50
CA LYS A 154 -6.59 -9.22 -32.26
C LYS A 154 -6.22 -8.11 -31.27
N ILE A 155 -6.83 -6.94 -31.40
CA ILE A 155 -6.90 -5.91 -30.34
C ILE A 155 -8.05 -6.25 -29.37
N ILE A 156 -7.87 -6.01 -28.07
CA ILE A 156 -8.88 -6.26 -27.03
C ILE A 156 -9.30 -4.94 -26.38
N GLY A 157 -10.55 -4.56 -26.57
CA GLY A 157 -11.06 -3.21 -26.33
C GLY A 157 -10.87 -2.29 -27.54
N ALA A 158 -11.62 -1.18 -27.58
CA ALA A 158 -11.62 -0.27 -28.74
C ALA A 158 -10.52 0.80 -28.74
N GLN A 159 -9.74 0.92 -27.65
CA GLN A 159 -8.74 1.99 -27.45
C GLN A 159 -7.66 1.56 -26.43
N SER A 160 -6.52 2.26 -26.38
CA SER A 160 -5.47 2.04 -25.37
C SER A 160 -5.97 2.28 -23.92
N LEU A 161 -5.86 1.25 -23.08
CA LEU A 161 -6.32 1.28 -21.68
C LEU A 161 -5.26 1.80 -20.70
N VAL A 162 -4.02 2.00 -21.15
CA VAL A 162 -2.87 2.42 -20.36
C VAL A 162 -2.24 3.64 -21.03
N THR A 163 -2.29 4.82 -20.39
CA THR A 163 -1.64 6.01 -20.96
C THR A 163 -0.11 5.85 -20.96
N PRO A 164 0.64 6.49 -21.86
CA PRO A 164 2.10 6.35 -21.92
C PRO A 164 2.81 6.69 -20.59
N ARG A 165 2.30 7.67 -19.83
CA ARG A 165 2.82 8.01 -18.49
C ARG A 165 2.58 6.92 -17.45
N ILE A 166 1.42 6.28 -17.50
CA ILE A 166 1.10 5.15 -16.62
C ILE A 166 1.94 3.90 -16.99
N LEU A 167 2.29 3.72 -18.27
CA LEU A 167 3.25 2.69 -18.71
C LEU A 167 4.70 3.00 -18.24
N GLU A 168 5.13 4.27 -18.33
CA GLU A 168 6.41 4.74 -17.81
C GLU A 168 6.53 4.48 -16.30
N LEU A 169 5.47 4.79 -15.54
CA LEU A 169 5.35 4.48 -14.11
C LEU A 169 5.37 2.96 -13.83
N ALA A 170 4.73 2.15 -14.68
CA ALA A 170 4.75 0.69 -14.56
C ALA A 170 6.16 0.11 -14.74
N ARG A 171 6.92 0.61 -15.72
CA ARG A 171 8.33 0.26 -15.92
C ARG A 171 9.18 0.64 -14.70
N TRP A 172 9.03 1.88 -14.20
CA TRP A 172 9.74 2.32 -13.00
C TRP A 172 9.43 1.45 -11.77
N ILE A 173 8.17 1.05 -11.57
CA ILE A 173 7.78 0.12 -10.49
C ILE A 173 8.46 -1.24 -10.66
N ALA A 174 8.56 -1.76 -11.88
CA ALA A 174 9.20 -3.04 -12.14
C ALA A 174 10.69 -3.03 -11.80
N ASP A 175 11.41 -2.02 -12.30
CA ASP A 175 12.85 -1.85 -12.07
C ASP A 175 13.16 -1.54 -10.60
N TYR A 176 12.39 -0.65 -9.97
CA TYR A 176 12.66 -0.20 -8.61
C TYR A 176 12.36 -1.27 -7.55
N TYR A 177 11.23 -1.98 -7.69
CA TYR A 177 10.82 -3.03 -6.74
C TYR A 177 11.24 -4.45 -7.18
N CYS A 178 12.11 -4.59 -8.18
CA CYS A 178 12.70 -5.85 -8.65
C CYS A 178 11.68 -6.92 -9.10
N CYS A 179 10.50 -6.51 -9.58
CA CYS A 179 9.45 -7.42 -10.01
C CYS A 179 9.51 -7.68 -11.53
N ALA A 180 8.61 -8.54 -12.03
CA ALA A 180 8.44 -8.69 -13.48
C ALA A 180 7.57 -7.54 -14.05
N PRO A 181 7.92 -6.91 -15.20
CA PRO A 181 7.14 -5.83 -15.79
C PRO A 181 5.64 -6.11 -15.95
N GLU A 182 5.30 -7.33 -16.34
CA GLU A 182 3.93 -7.84 -16.45
C GLU A 182 3.17 -7.90 -15.12
N ILE A 183 3.86 -7.95 -13.96
CA ILE A 183 3.22 -7.86 -12.64
C ILE A 183 2.94 -6.40 -12.27
N ALA A 184 3.83 -5.47 -12.63
CA ALA A 184 3.57 -4.04 -12.50
C ALA A 184 2.38 -3.62 -13.38
N LEU A 185 2.37 -4.01 -14.66
CA LEU A 185 1.26 -3.78 -15.59
C LEU A 185 -0.08 -4.36 -15.09
N LYS A 186 -0.08 -5.57 -14.52
CA LYS A 186 -1.28 -6.19 -13.92
C LYS A 186 -1.77 -5.52 -12.64
N SER A 187 -0.90 -4.76 -11.96
CA SER A 187 -1.25 -3.97 -10.77
C SER A 187 -1.80 -2.59 -11.15
N VAL A 188 -1.30 -2.03 -12.24
CA VAL A 188 -1.72 -0.77 -12.84
C VAL A 188 -3.13 -0.84 -13.43
N LEU A 189 -3.44 -1.90 -14.19
CA LEU A 189 -4.79 -2.14 -14.69
C LEU A 189 -5.62 -2.99 -13.71
N PRO A 190 -6.74 -2.47 -13.17
CA PRO A 190 -7.66 -3.27 -12.36
C PRO A 190 -8.12 -4.54 -13.10
N GLU A 191 -8.26 -5.66 -12.39
CA GLU A 191 -8.63 -6.94 -13.02
C GLU A 191 -9.96 -6.88 -13.78
N ALA A 192 -10.92 -6.07 -13.30
CA ALA A 192 -12.17 -5.76 -13.98
C ALA A 192 -11.97 -5.13 -15.37
N VAL A 193 -10.97 -4.27 -15.52
CA VAL A 193 -10.61 -3.63 -16.81
C VAL A 193 -9.75 -4.59 -17.66
N ARG A 194 -9.13 -5.61 -17.05
CA ARG A 194 -8.38 -6.66 -17.77
C ARG A 194 -9.24 -7.81 -18.30
N LYS A 195 -10.44 -8.05 -17.76
CA LYS A 195 -11.35 -9.15 -18.14
C LYS A 195 -12.47 -8.67 -19.06
N GLU A 196 -12.54 -9.23 -20.26
CA GLU A 196 -13.56 -8.95 -21.30
C GLU A 196 -15.01 -9.15 -20.78
N ALA A 197 -15.22 -10.10 -19.87
CA ALA A 197 -16.52 -10.40 -19.26
C ALA A 197 -17.00 -9.40 -18.17
N ALA A 198 -16.17 -8.43 -17.77
CA ALA A 198 -16.51 -7.45 -16.73
C ALA A 198 -16.93 -6.07 -17.29
N GLY A 199 -17.37 -6.05 -18.55
CA GLY A 199 -17.76 -4.84 -19.28
C GLY A 199 -18.98 -4.11 -18.74
N TRP A 200 -19.45 -3.14 -19.54
CA TRP A 200 -20.63 -2.33 -19.28
C TRP A 200 -21.87 -3.18 -18.93
N ARG A 201 -22.66 -2.75 -17.94
CA ARG A 201 -23.95 -3.39 -17.66
C ARG A 201 -24.99 -2.86 -18.63
N GLU A 202 -25.40 -3.69 -19.57
CA GLU A 202 -26.52 -3.37 -20.45
C GLU A 202 -27.86 -3.59 -19.72
N ARG A 203 -28.84 -2.71 -19.99
CA ARG A 203 -30.25 -2.87 -19.64
C ARG A 203 -31.11 -2.41 -20.81
N LEU A 204 -32.32 -2.94 -20.91
CA LEU A 204 -33.36 -2.31 -21.74
C LEU A 204 -33.83 -1.02 -21.06
N PHE A 205 -33.82 0.08 -21.80
CA PHE A 205 -34.38 1.37 -21.42
C PHE A 205 -35.55 1.70 -22.34
N VAL A 206 -36.58 2.32 -21.76
CA VAL A 206 -37.79 2.78 -22.44
C VAL A 206 -37.69 4.29 -22.58
N ARG A 207 -37.55 4.77 -23.81
CA ARG A 207 -37.58 6.20 -24.15
C ARG A 207 -38.98 6.59 -24.61
N PHE A 208 -39.41 7.82 -24.29
CA PHE A 208 -40.55 8.44 -24.96
C PHE A 208 -40.25 8.60 -26.46
N ALA A 209 -41.18 8.18 -27.31
CA ALA A 209 -41.13 8.43 -28.75
C ALA A 209 -42.32 9.32 -29.14
N SER A 210 -42.04 10.45 -29.78
CA SER A 210 -43.08 11.36 -30.27
C SER A 210 -43.77 10.72 -31.48
N PRO A 211 -45.09 10.45 -31.46
CA PRO A 211 -45.78 9.88 -32.60
C PRO A 211 -45.79 10.88 -33.76
N GLY A 212 -45.38 10.45 -34.95
CA GLY A 212 -45.38 11.26 -36.17
C GLY A 212 -46.76 11.41 -36.83
N GLY A 213 -47.85 11.32 -36.07
CA GLY A 213 -49.23 11.27 -36.57
C GLY A 213 -50.25 11.12 -35.44
N ASP A 214 -51.50 10.80 -35.78
CA ASP A 214 -52.60 10.66 -34.83
C ASP A 214 -52.31 9.66 -33.70
N VAL A 215 -52.59 10.07 -32.46
CA VAL A 215 -52.31 9.25 -31.27
C VAL A 215 -53.25 8.04 -31.25
N PRO A 216 -52.74 6.80 -31.37
CA PRO A 216 -53.59 5.61 -31.46
C PRO A 216 -54.33 5.35 -30.14
N LYS A 217 -55.56 4.84 -30.21
CA LYS A 217 -56.43 4.63 -29.03
C LYS A 217 -55.69 3.84 -27.93
N LEU A 218 -55.53 4.48 -26.76
CA LEU A 218 -54.87 3.91 -25.58
C LEU A 218 -55.90 3.45 -24.54
N THR A 219 -55.53 2.43 -23.77
CA THR A 219 -56.23 2.10 -22.52
C THR A 219 -55.76 3.03 -21.39
N LYS A 220 -56.54 3.18 -20.31
CA LYS A 220 -56.15 4.00 -19.14
C LYS A 220 -54.74 3.66 -18.64
N ARG A 221 -54.43 2.37 -18.48
CA ARG A 221 -53.10 1.92 -18.04
C ARG A 221 -51.99 2.25 -19.03
N GLN A 222 -52.27 2.24 -20.35
CA GLN A 222 -51.32 2.71 -21.35
C GLN A 222 -51.10 4.24 -21.30
N GLN A 223 -52.13 5.02 -20.96
CA GLN A 223 -51.99 6.48 -20.75
C GLN A 223 -51.19 6.80 -19.48
N GLU A 224 -51.44 6.07 -18.38
CA GLU A 224 -50.65 6.17 -17.14
C GLU A 224 -49.16 5.88 -17.39
N ILE A 225 -48.84 4.77 -18.07
CA ILE A 225 -47.46 4.39 -18.43
C ILE A 225 -46.82 5.46 -19.33
N LEU A 226 -47.53 5.93 -20.37
CA LEU A 226 -46.99 6.91 -21.31
C LEU A 226 -46.66 8.23 -20.60
N LYS A 227 -47.52 8.72 -19.70
CA LYS A 227 -47.28 9.94 -18.92
C LYS A 227 -46.05 9.83 -18.01
N ILE A 228 -45.85 8.67 -17.37
CA ILE A 228 -44.65 8.40 -16.55
C ILE A 228 -43.37 8.44 -17.42
N VAL A 229 -43.43 7.87 -18.63
CA VAL A 229 -42.30 7.89 -19.58
C VAL A 229 -42.08 9.27 -20.20
N GLU A 230 -43.13 10.05 -20.42
CA GLU A 230 -43.07 11.43 -20.94
C GLU A 230 -42.43 12.39 -19.91
N GLU A 231 -42.90 12.37 -18.66
CA GLU A 231 -42.37 13.19 -17.55
C GLU A 231 -40.90 12.89 -17.27
N ARG A 232 -40.50 11.61 -17.35
CA ARG A 232 -39.13 11.15 -17.07
C ARG A 232 -38.22 11.14 -18.30
N ARG A 233 -38.80 11.21 -19.52
CA ARG A 233 -38.21 10.99 -20.86
C ARG A 233 -37.59 9.62 -21.12
N GLU A 234 -36.89 9.05 -20.13
CA GLU A 234 -36.15 7.78 -20.27
C GLU A 234 -36.07 7.04 -18.93
N LEU A 235 -36.38 5.74 -18.94
CA LEU A 235 -36.43 4.88 -17.75
C LEU A 235 -35.85 3.47 -18.02
N PRO A 236 -35.15 2.84 -17.06
CA PRO A 236 -34.86 1.40 -17.13
C PRO A 236 -36.17 0.60 -17.15
N LEU A 237 -36.28 -0.40 -18.03
CA LEU A 237 -37.52 -1.18 -18.22
C LEU A 237 -38.04 -1.78 -16.90
N GLN A 238 -37.18 -2.36 -16.07
CA GLN A 238 -37.58 -2.91 -14.77
C GLN A 238 -38.02 -1.85 -13.74
N GLU A 239 -37.53 -0.62 -13.84
CA GLU A 239 -37.95 0.48 -12.97
C GLU A 239 -39.34 0.98 -13.37
N LEU A 240 -39.61 1.10 -14.68
CA LEU A 240 -40.94 1.39 -15.20
C LEU A 240 -41.96 0.28 -14.87
N LEU A 241 -41.56 -0.99 -14.96
CA LEU A 241 -42.42 -2.13 -14.58
C LEU A 241 -42.84 -2.09 -13.11
N ALA A 242 -41.94 -1.64 -12.22
CA ALA A 242 -42.22 -1.45 -10.80
C ALA A 242 -43.06 -0.18 -10.54
N LEU A 243 -42.66 0.97 -11.10
CA LEU A 243 -43.33 2.27 -10.90
C LEU A 243 -44.77 2.30 -11.44
N ALA A 244 -45.02 1.62 -12.56
CA ALA A 244 -46.35 1.56 -13.19
C ALA A 244 -47.09 0.24 -12.93
N GLU A 245 -46.58 -0.61 -12.02
CA GLU A 245 -47.12 -1.93 -11.63
C GLU A 245 -47.71 -2.67 -12.84
N THR A 246 -46.84 -3.07 -13.78
CA THR A 246 -47.27 -3.54 -15.11
C THR A 246 -46.35 -4.64 -15.68
N THR A 247 -46.66 -5.10 -16.88
CA THR A 247 -45.99 -6.23 -17.57
C THR A 247 -45.21 -5.74 -18.79
N ALA A 248 -44.13 -6.45 -19.15
CA ALA A 248 -43.28 -6.09 -20.29
C ALA A 248 -44.08 -6.03 -21.60
N ASP A 249 -45.06 -6.92 -21.78
CA ASP A 249 -45.96 -6.92 -22.94
C ASP A 249 -46.86 -5.67 -23.02
N THR A 250 -47.20 -5.03 -21.90
CA THR A 250 -47.97 -3.77 -21.92
C THR A 250 -47.12 -2.60 -22.46
N ILE A 251 -45.80 -2.65 -22.22
CA ILE A 251 -44.82 -1.67 -22.70
C ILE A 251 -44.43 -1.96 -24.16
N ARG A 252 -44.27 -3.24 -24.54
CA ARG A 252 -44.15 -3.65 -25.96
C ARG A 252 -45.33 -3.16 -26.80
N ARG A 253 -46.57 -3.28 -26.30
CA ARG A 253 -47.77 -2.71 -26.95
C ARG A 253 -47.84 -1.18 -27.00
N LEU A 254 -46.86 -0.46 -26.46
CA LEU A 254 -46.63 0.97 -26.69
C LEU A 254 -45.50 1.21 -27.69
N GLU A 255 -44.51 0.32 -27.76
CA GLU A 255 -43.47 0.27 -28.80
C GLU A 255 -44.05 -0.12 -30.16
N ASP A 256 -44.91 -1.15 -30.21
CA ASP A 256 -45.71 -1.52 -31.39
C ASP A 256 -46.57 -0.36 -31.93
N LYS A 257 -46.87 0.63 -31.07
CA LYS A 257 -47.64 1.85 -31.37
C LYS A 257 -46.75 3.06 -31.69
N GLY A 258 -45.42 2.92 -31.65
CA GLY A 258 -44.46 4.01 -31.90
C GLY A 258 -44.43 5.11 -30.83
N LEU A 259 -44.97 4.85 -29.63
CA LEU A 259 -45.09 5.84 -28.53
C LEU A 259 -43.96 5.73 -27.50
N VAL A 260 -43.26 4.60 -27.48
CA VAL A 260 -42.00 4.43 -26.77
C VAL A 260 -41.03 3.63 -27.65
N ALA A 261 -39.73 3.71 -27.35
CA ALA A 261 -38.72 2.84 -27.95
C ALA A 261 -37.95 2.10 -26.86
N ILE A 262 -37.83 0.78 -26.97
CA ILE A 262 -37.11 -0.08 -26.01
C ILE A 262 -35.72 -0.38 -26.56
N ALA A 263 -34.75 0.46 -26.20
CA ALA A 263 -33.35 0.32 -26.63
C ALA A 263 -32.49 -0.39 -25.56
N LEU A 264 -31.62 -1.30 -25.98
CA LEU A 264 -30.55 -1.81 -25.12
C LEU A 264 -29.49 -0.72 -24.92
N GLN A 265 -29.19 -0.36 -23.67
CA GLN A 265 -28.27 0.72 -23.34
C GLN A 265 -27.41 0.43 -22.11
N VAL A 266 -26.27 1.11 -22.04
CA VAL A 266 -25.33 1.04 -20.93
C VAL A 266 -25.91 1.73 -19.69
N SER A 267 -26.20 0.93 -18.65
CA SER A 267 -26.57 1.37 -17.32
C SER A 267 -25.35 1.37 -16.42
N GLU A 268 -24.81 2.56 -16.13
CA GLU A 268 -23.70 2.69 -15.18
C GLU A 268 -24.11 2.23 -13.77
N ARG A 269 -23.17 1.61 -13.07
CA ARG A 269 -23.32 1.13 -11.69
C ARG A 269 -22.72 2.18 -10.74
N ASP A 270 -23.53 3.10 -10.22
CA ASP A 270 -23.13 4.02 -9.14
C ASP A 270 -23.57 3.46 -7.76
N PRO A 271 -22.62 3.07 -6.87
CA PRO A 271 -22.93 2.56 -5.53
C PRO A 271 -23.61 3.57 -4.60
N TYR A 272 -23.64 4.85 -4.97
CA TYR A 272 -24.08 5.97 -4.14
C TYR A 272 -25.33 6.67 -4.71
N ALA A 273 -25.97 6.12 -5.76
CA ALA A 273 -27.11 6.74 -6.45
C ALA A 273 -28.33 7.06 -5.55
N HIS A 274 -28.40 6.44 -4.37
CA HIS A 274 -29.48 6.61 -3.39
C HIS A 274 -29.10 7.51 -2.19
N GLU A 275 -27.89 8.08 -2.16
CA GLU A 275 -27.43 8.95 -1.06
C GLU A 275 -27.72 10.43 -1.38
N SER A 276 -28.57 11.09 -0.59
CA SER A 276 -28.97 12.49 -0.77
C SER A 276 -27.92 13.45 -0.19
N ILE A 277 -26.84 13.70 -0.94
CA ILE A 277 -25.70 14.50 -0.49
C ILE A 277 -25.99 16.01 -0.57
N LEU A 278 -26.01 16.69 0.57
CA LEU A 278 -26.21 18.15 0.64
C LEU A 278 -24.95 18.90 0.16
N PRO A 279 -25.08 20.03 -0.58
CA PRO A 279 -23.93 20.85 -0.99
C PRO A 279 -23.22 21.53 0.18
N THR A 280 -21.92 21.77 0.06
CA THR A 280 -21.13 22.57 1.03
C THR A 280 -20.27 23.63 0.34
N GLN A 281 -20.13 24.79 0.98
CA GLN A 281 -19.26 25.87 0.53
C GLN A 281 -17.85 25.76 1.14
N PRO A 282 -16.82 26.42 0.58
CA PRO A 282 -15.52 26.61 1.21
C PRO A 282 -15.65 27.22 2.62
N LEU A 283 -14.83 26.74 3.56
CA LEU A 283 -14.74 27.33 4.89
C LEU A 283 -13.67 28.42 4.93
N SER A 284 -13.88 29.46 5.74
CA SER A 284 -12.85 30.45 6.06
C SER A 284 -11.63 29.77 6.66
N LEU A 285 -10.45 29.99 6.09
CA LEU A 285 -9.20 29.41 6.57
C LEU A 285 -8.60 30.22 7.71
N ASN A 286 -7.98 29.54 8.68
CA ASN A 286 -7.08 30.19 9.63
C ASN A 286 -5.71 30.52 8.98
N ALA A 287 -4.85 31.28 9.67
CA ALA A 287 -3.57 31.73 9.11
C ALA A 287 -2.62 30.57 8.71
N GLU A 288 -2.58 29.48 9.50
CA GLU A 288 -1.76 28.29 9.22
C GLU A 288 -2.24 27.57 7.94
N GLN A 289 -3.56 27.42 7.80
CA GLN A 289 -4.22 26.83 6.63
C GLN A 289 -4.02 27.68 5.38
N ALA A 290 -4.22 29.00 5.48
CA ALA A 290 -4.05 29.94 4.35
C ALA A 290 -2.59 29.98 3.87
N THR A 291 -1.62 30.04 4.77
CA THR A 291 -0.18 29.99 4.45
C THR A 291 0.20 28.67 3.80
N SER A 292 -0.36 27.55 4.28
CA SER A 292 -0.13 26.22 3.71
C SER A 292 -0.73 26.10 2.29
N LEU A 293 -1.97 26.56 2.11
CA LEU A 293 -2.64 26.54 0.81
C LEU A 293 -1.93 27.42 -0.21
N ALA A 294 -1.51 28.64 0.16
CA ALA A 294 -0.82 29.57 -0.74
C ALA A 294 0.48 28.98 -1.32
N GLN A 295 1.25 28.21 -0.53
CA GLN A 295 2.46 27.53 -1.02
C GLN A 295 2.15 26.37 -1.99
N ILE A 296 1.05 25.64 -1.76
CA ILE A 296 0.58 24.57 -2.64
C ILE A 296 0.07 25.17 -3.97
N ILE A 297 -0.69 26.28 -3.90
CA ILE A 297 -1.20 27.04 -5.06
C ILE A 297 -0.05 27.58 -5.91
N ALA A 298 0.91 28.31 -5.32
CA ALA A 298 2.05 28.85 -6.06
C ALA A 298 2.82 27.78 -6.85
N ALA A 299 3.00 26.60 -6.25
CA ALA A 299 3.64 25.46 -6.92
C ALA A 299 2.79 24.86 -8.06
N MET A 300 1.45 24.91 -7.98
CA MET A 300 0.55 24.50 -9.07
C MET A 300 0.51 25.52 -10.21
N ASP A 301 0.63 26.82 -9.90
CA ASP A 301 0.68 27.93 -10.87
C ASP A 301 2.01 28.03 -11.63
N GLY A 302 3.02 27.25 -11.24
CA GLY A 302 4.36 27.32 -11.82
C GLY A 302 5.14 28.57 -11.39
N ALA A 303 4.58 29.40 -10.52
CA ALA A 303 5.31 30.44 -9.82
C ALA A 303 6.39 29.78 -8.96
N ALA A 304 7.65 29.87 -9.40
CA ALA A 304 8.76 29.11 -8.84
C ALA A 304 8.80 29.26 -7.30
N PRO A 305 8.55 28.18 -6.53
CA PRO A 305 8.81 28.22 -5.09
C PRO A 305 10.27 28.57 -4.88
N ALA A 306 10.63 29.22 -3.77
CA ALA A 306 12.02 29.64 -3.47
C ALA A 306 13.06 28.49 -3.39
N ALA A 307 12.67 27.25 -3.72
CA ALA A 307 13.55 26.10 -3.96
C ALA A 307 12.97 25.07 -4.98
N GLY A 308 12.06 25.47 -5.88
CA GLY A 308 11.58 24.62 -6.99
C GLY A 308 10.86 23.31 -6.59
N ARG A 309 10.14 23.30 -5.47
CA ARG A 309 9.59 22.07 -4.86
C ARG A 309 8.18 21.75 -5.36
N SER A 310 7.97 20.57 -5.95
CA SER A 310 6.66 20.03 -6.34
C SER A 310 6.05 19.04 -5.32
N THR A 311 6.70 18.80 -4.19
CA THR A 311 6.21 17.89 -3.13
C THR A 311 6.26 18.58 -1.78
N PHE A 312 5.17 18.47 -1.02
CA PHE A 312 4.98 19.07 0.30
C PHE A 312 4.59 18.01 1.34
N LEU A 313 5.06 18.18 2.58
CA LEU A 313 4.59 17.48 3.76
C LEU A 313 3.75 18.45 4.59
N LEU A 314 2.44 18.24 4.63
CA LEU A 314 1.49 18.97 5.46
C LEU A 314 1.43 18.33 6.85
N HIS A 315 2.32 18.79 7.73
CA HIS A 315 2.44 18.37 9.12
C HIS A 315 1.46 19.18 9.99
N GLY A 316 0.24 18.65 10.17
CA GLY A 316 -0.82 19.33 10.90
C GLY A 316 -1.54 18.43 11.89
N VAL A 317 -1.70 18.89 13.13
CA VAL A 317 -2.19 18.08 14.26
C VAL A 317 -3.60 17.50 14.05
N THR A 318 -4.00 16.54 14.89
CA THR A 318 -5.34 15.96 14.84
C THR A 318 -6.42 16.99 15.18
N GLY A 319 -6.98 17.63 14.15
CA GLY A 319 -7.95 18.73 14.29
C GLY A 319 -7.56 20.01 13.56
N SER A 320 -6.34 20.13 13.00
CA SER A 320 -5.86 21.35 12.33
C SER A 320 -6.59 21.72 11.01
N GLY A 321 -7.52 20.88 10.55
CA GLY A 321 -8.32 21.18 9.35
C GLY A 321 -7.65 20.84 8.01
N LYS A 322 -6.58 20.03 7.97
CA LYS A 322 -5.88 19.58 6.74
C LYS A 322 -6.81 19.24 5.56
N THR A 323 -7.94 18.56 5.81
CA THR A 323 -8.93 18.20 4.77
C THR A 323 -9.52 19.40 4.04
N GLU A 324 -9.65 20.57 4.68
CA GLU A 324 -10.15 21.78 4.02
C GLU A 324 -9.08 22.38 3.09
N VAL A 325 -7.81 22.36 3.50
CA VAL A 325 -6.67 22.72 2.62
C VAL A 325 -6.64 21.81 1.39
N TYR A 326 -6.90 20.50 1.54
CA TYR A 326 -7.02 19.59 0.40
C TYR A 326 -8.19 19.96 -0.53
N LEU A 327 -9.38 20.24 0.02
CA LEU A 327 -10.55 20.59 -0.78
C LEU A 327 -10.34 21.90 -1.56
N GLN A 328 -9.68 22.90 -0.98
CA GLN A 328 -9.41 24.17 -1.66
C GLN A 328 -8.24 24.06 -2.66
N ALA A 329 -7.23 23.23 -2.39
CA ALA A 329 -6.19 22.92 -3.39
C ALA A 329 -6.75 22.14 -4.60
N ILE A 330 -7.72 21.25 -4.39
CA ILE A 330 -8.43 20.56 -5.49
C ILE A 330 -9.27 21.53 -6.31
N ALA A 331 -9.91 22.52 -5.68
CA ALA A 331 -10.66 23.56 -6.39
C ALA A 331 -9.74 24.34 -7.35
N HIS A 332 -8.58 24.81 -6.88
CA HIS A 332 -7.58 25.49 -7.71
C HIS A 332 -7.06 24.62 -8.86
N ALA A 333 -6.82 23.32 -8.61
CA ALA A 333 -6.42 22.39 -9.67
C ALA A 333 -7.50 22.25 -10.77
N LEU A 334 -8.79 22.25 -10.41
CA LEU A 334 -9.91 22.23 -11.35
C LEU A 334 -10.06 23.55 -12.12
N GLU A 335 -9.82 24.70 -11.46
CA GLU A 335 -9.80 26.04 -12.08
C GLU A 335 -8.72 26.17 -13.15
N GLN A 336 -7.53 25.59 -12.90
CA GLN A 336 -6.47 25.43 -13.90
C GLN A 336 -6.81 24.42 -15.02
N GLY A 337 -8.00 23.82 -15.01
CA GLY A 337 -8.38 22.80 -15.98
C GLY A 337 -7.66 21.46 -15.81
N LYS A 338 -7.17 21.13 -14.61
CA LYS A 338 -6.48 19.86 -14.28
C LYS A 338 -7.34 18.99 -13.34
N GLY A 339 -7.02 17.71 -13.24
CA GLY A 339 -7.64 16.76 -12.31
C GLY A 339 -6.80 16.49 -11.06
N ALA A 340 -7.40 15.79 -10.09
CA ALA A 340 -6.75 15.47 -8.81
C ALA A 340 -6.98 14.02 -8.36
N ILE A 341 -5.97 13.42 -7.72
CA ILE A 341 -6.03 12.10 -7.09
C ILE A 341 -5.87 12.27 -5.58
N VAL A 342 -6.77 11.66 -4.81
CA VAL A 342 -6.79 11.68 -3.34
C VAL A 342 -6.68 10.26 -2.83
N LEU A 343 -5.48 9.88 -2.40
CA LEU A 343 -5.27 8.62 -1.70
C LEU A 343 -5.64 8.80 -0.22
N VAL A 344 -6.46 7.89 0.30
CA VAL A 344 -6.74 7.74 1.73
C VAL A 344 -6.46 6.29 2.17
N PRO A 345 -6.21 6.03 3.46
CA PRO A 345 -6.14 4.65 3.96
C PRO A 345 -7.43 3.89 3.65
N GLU A 346 -7.31 2.59 3.37
CA GLU A 346 -8.46 1.76 2.96
C GLU A 346 -9.55 1.71 4.04
N ILE A 347 -9.16 1.73 5.32
CA ILE A 347 -10.07 1.84 6.48
C ILE A 347 -10.63 3.25 6.72
N ALA A 348 -10.05 4.28 6.11
CA ALA A 348 -10.47 5.68 6.23
C ALA A 348 -11.37 6.15 5.08
N LEU A 349 -11.55 5.33 4.03
CA LEU A 349 -12.50 5.57 2.93
C LEU A 349 -13.94 5.24 3.37
N THR A 350 -14.38 5.91 4.43
CA THR A 350 -15.75 5.80 4.94
C THR A 350 -16.73 6.52 4.02
N PRO A 351 -18.05 6.21 4.08
CA PRO A 351 -19.06 6.98 3.36
C PRO A 351 -18.99 8.48 3.65
N GLN A 352 -18.78 8.87 4.92
CA GLN A 352 -18.60 10.26 5.33
C GLN A 352 -17.39 10.95 4.65
N THR A 353 -16.32 10.19 4.40
CA THR A 353 -15.14 10.69 3.66
C THR A 353 -15.52 10.98 2.22
N VAL A 354 -16.19 10.06 1.54
CA VAL A 354 -16.66 10.22 0.15
C VAL A 354 -17.70 11.35 0.03
N GLU A 355 -18.65 11.37 0.96
CA GLU A 355 -19.72 12.37 1.09
C GLU A 355 -19.15 13.79 1.18
N ARG A 356 -18.14 14.05 2.03
CA ARG A 356 -17.55 15.40 2.16
C ARG A 356 -16.99 15.94 0.84
N PHE A 357 -16.36 15.11 0.02
CA PHE A 357 -15.86 15.54 -1.28
C PHE A 357 -16.98 15.68 -2.31
N LYS A 358 -17.91 14.72 -2.38
CA LYS A 358 -19.10 14.83 -3.25
C LYS A 358 -19.94 16.08 -2.91
N ALA A 359 -20.07 16.42 -1.63
CA ALA A 359 -20.77 17.61 -1.14
C ALA A 359 -20.10 18.92 -1.60
N ARG A 360 -18.78 18.95 -1.75
CA ARG A 360 -18.04 20.14 -2.22
C ARG A 360 -18.05 20.29 -3.75
N PHE A 361 -18.13 19.20 -4.51
CA PHE A 361 -17.92 19.22 -5.98
C PHE A 361 -19.10 18.75 -6.84
N SER A 362 -20.24 18.34 -6.26
CA SER A 362 -21.46 18.00 -7.03
C SER A 362 -22.22 19.23 -7.60
N HIS A 363 -21.85 20.45 -7.19
CA HIS A 363 -22.57 21.70 -7.46
C HIS A 363 -21.59 22.87 -7.64
N GLY A 364 -22.09 24.02 -8.12
CA GLY A 364 -21.28 25.21 -8.37
C GLY A 364 -20.51 25.19 -9.70
N PRO A 365 -19.62 26.17 -9.95
CA PRO A 365 -18.90 26.30 -11.23
C PRO A 365 -17.88 25.18 -11.45
N LEU A 366 -17.29 24.62 -10.38
CA LEU A 366 -16.31 23.52 -10.43
C LEU A 366 -16.96 22.14 -10.37
N LYS A 367 -18.23 22.02 -10.81
CA LYS A 367 -18.98 20.77 -10.75
C LYS A 367 -18.31 19.67 -11.55
N THR A 368 -17.96 18.56 -10.90
CA THR A 368 -17.36 17.39 -11.55
C THR A 368 -17.79 16.09 -10.87
N ILE A 369 -17.73 14.97 -11.60
CA ILE A 369 -17.97 13.65 -11.00
C ILE A 369 -16.75 13.30 -10.13
N VAL A 370 -17.02 13.01 -8.86
CA VAL A 370 -16.04 12.44 -7.93
C VAL A 370 -16.10 10.91 -8.06
N ALA A 371 -15.10 10.33 -8.72
CA ALA A 371 -14.97 8.89 -8.85
C ALA A 371 -14.35 8.27 -7.59
N VAL A 372 -14.73 7.03 -7.27
CA VAL A 372 -14.30 6.32 -6.06
C VAL A 372 -13.71 4.96 -6.42
N LEU A 373 -12.48 4.67 -5.98
CA LEU A 373 -11.77 3.42 -6.31
C LEU A 373 -11.32 2.66 -5.05
N HIS A 374 -11.99 1.53 -4.76
CA HIS A 374 -11.64 0.68 -3.62
C HIS A 374 -11.92 -0.82 -3.83
N SER A 375 -11.34 -1.65 -2.96
CA SER A 375 -11.51 -3.11 -2.88
C SER A 375 -12.97 -3.55 -2.82
N HIS A 376 -13.79 -2.90 -1.98
CA HIS A 376 -15.21 -3.23 -1.76
C HIS A 376 -16.17 -2.87 -2.91
N LEU A 377 -15.65 -2.48 -4.10
CA LEU A 377 -16.43 -2.38 -5.34
C LEU A 377 -16.42 -3.72 -6.05
N SER A 378 -17.56 -4.12 -6.61
CA SER A 378 -17.64 -5.19 -7.59
C SER A 378 -16.77 -4.88 -8.83
N ALA A 379 -16.51 -5.91 -9.63
CA ALA A 379 -15.79 -5.73 -10.90
C ALA A 379 -16.51 -4.71 -11.81
N GLY A 380 -17.84 -4.80 -11.91
CA GLY A 380 -18.64 -3.92 -12.76
C GLY A 380 -18.61 -2.45 -12.34
N GLU A 381 -18.76 -2.15 -11.05
CA GLU A 381 -18.65 -0.77 -10.55
C GLU A 381 -17.23 -0.22 -10.79
N ARG A 382 -16.18 -1.03 -10.53
CA ARG A 382 -14.79 -0.62 -10.73
C ARG A 382 -14.42 -0.41 -12.21
N HIS A 383 -15.05 -1.15 -13.11
CA HIS A 383 -14.98 -0.91 -14.55
C HIS A 383 -15.59 0.46 -14.91
N ASP A 384 -16.82 0.72 -14.48
CA ASP A 384 -17.54 1.95 -14.81
C ASP A 384 -16.82 3.19 -14.24
N GLU A 385 -16.36 3.14 -12.99
CA GLU A 385 -15.56 4.20 -12.37
C GLU A 385 -14.25 4.45 -13.12
N TRP A 386 -13.53 3.40 -13.55
CA TRP A 386 -12.31 3.56 -14.36
C TRP A 386 -12.59 4.24 -15.71
N HIS A 387 -13.70 3.88 -16.36
CA HIS A 387 -14.09 4.48 -17.63
C HIS A 387 -14.61 5.91 -17.48
N LYS A 388 -15.31 6.27 -16.39
CA LYS A 388 -15.66 7.68 -16.05
C LYS A 388 -14.42 8.56 -15.96
N ILE A 389 -13.35 8.06 -15.33
CA ILE A 389 -12.07 8.76 -15.19
C ILE A 389 -11.38 8.89 -16.56
N ARG A 390 -11.19 7.77 -17.26
CA ARG A 390 -10.50 7.73 -18.57
C ARG A 390 -11.20 8.55 -19.67
N GLN A 391 -12.51 8.79 -19.54
CA GLN A 391 -13.29 9.65 -20.44
C GLN A 391 -13.32 11.13 -20.00
N GLY A 392 -12.56 11.52 -18.97
CA GLY A 392 -12.52 12.89 -18.44
C GLY A 392 -13.79 13.35 -17.70
N ARG A 393 -14.84 12.51 -17.63
CA ARG A 393 -16.11 12.82 -16.95
C ARG A 393 -15.92 12.97 -15.44
N ALA A 394 -15.02 12.19 -14.85
CA ALA A 394 -14.61 12.31 -13.45
C ALA A 394 -13.19 12.86 -13.34
N ARG A 395 -13.06 14.08 -12.79
CA ARG A 395 -11.76 14.78 -12.67
C ARG A 395 -11.15 14.70 -11.27
N ILE A 396 -11.94 14.29 -10.27
CA ILE A 396 -11.48 13.95 -8.93
C ILE A 396 -11.58 12.44 -8.75
N VAL A 397 -10.51 11.81 -8.28
CA VAL A 397 -10.49 10.38 -7.91
C VAL A 397 -10.14 10.25 -6.44
N ILE A 398 -10.96 9.55 -5.68
CA ILE A 398 -10.71 9.23 -4.27
C ILE A 398 -10.56 7.72 -4.13
N GLY A 399 -9.55 7.24 -3.40
CA GLY A 399 -9.46 5.81 -3.19
C GLY A 399 -8.34 5.32 -2.28
N ALA A 400 -8.27 3.99 -2.18
CA ALA A 400 -7.20 3.29 -1.48
C ALA A 400 -5.91 3.23 -2.32
N ARG A 401 -4.91 2.47 -1.85
CA ARG A 401 -3.55 2.31 -2.44
C ARG A 401 -3.51 2.22 -3.98
N SER A 402 -4.46 1.52 -4.61
CA SER A 402 -4.52 1.31 -6.07
C SER A 402 -5.01 2.51 -6.89
N ALA A 403 -5.63 3.53 -6.27
CA ALA A 403 -6.14 4.71 -6.97
C ALA A 403 -5.01 5.57 -7.58
N ILE A 404 -3.76 5.36 -7.18
CA ILE A 404 -2.60 6.07 -7.75
C ILE A 404 -2.34 5.76 -9.23
N PHE A 405 -2.94 4.68 -9.75
CA PHE A 405 -2.88 4.31 -11.17
C PHE A 405 -4.04 4.87 -12.00
N ALA A 406 -4.97 5.61 -11.40
CA ALA A 406 -6.13 6.15 -12.12
C ALA A 406 -5.72 7.07 -13.28
N PRO A 407 -6.30 6.92 -14.49
CA PRO A 407 -5.92 7.67 -15.69
C PRO A 407 -6.56 9.07 -15.71
N VAL A 408 -6.29 9.87 -14.67
CA VAL A 408 -6.66 11.28 -14.59
C VAL A 408 -5.72 12.08 -15.50
N GLU A 409 -6.27 12.79 -16.48
CA GLU A 409 -5.49 13.55 -17.46
C GLU A 409 -6.21 14.86 -17.84
N PRO A 410 -5.51 16.01 -17.88
CA PRO A 410 -4.18 16.25 -17.29
C PRO A 410 -4.25 16.23 -15.76
N LEU A 411 -3.26 15.61 -15.10
CA LEU A 411 -3.15 15.57 -13.64
C LEU A 411 -2.47 16.85 -13.11
N GLY A 412 -3.05 17.48 -12.08
CA GLY A 412 -2.48 18.67 -11.44
C GLY A 412 -2.06 18.46 -9.98
N LEU A 413 -2.75 17.58 -9.26
CA LEU A 413 -2.58 17.42 -7.81
C LEU A 413 -2.72 15.95 -7.36
N ILE A 414 -1.81 15.49 -6.51
CA ILE A 414 -1.90 14.20 -5.81
C ILE A 414 -1.83 14.43 -4.30
N ILE A 415 -2.88 14.07 -3.58
CA ILE A 415 -2.94 14.12 -2.12
C ILE A 415 -2.81 12.70 -1.56
N VAL A 416 -2.05 12.54 -0.48
CA VAL A 416 -1.92 11.28 0.27
C VAL A 416 -2.17 11.58 1.74
N ASP A 417 -3.41 11.40 2.21
CA ASP A 417 -3.78 11.68 3.60
C ASP A 417 -3.30 10.56 4.55
N GLU A 418 -2.98 10.91 5.80
CA GLU A 418 -2.37 9.99 6.78
C GLU A 418 -1.17 9.19 6.20
N GLU A 419 -0.23 9.89 5.54
CA GLU A 419 0.84 9.32 4.68
C GLU A 419 1.75 8.27 5.33
N HIS A 420 1.83 8.27 6.67
CA HIS A 420 2.55 7.30 7.48
C HIS A 420 1.94 5.89 7.43
N GLU A 421 0.70 5.75 6.93
CA GLU A 421 -0.08 4.54 7.14
C GLU A 421 0.40 3.38 6.26
N ASN A 422 0.81 2.30 6.94
CA ASN A 422 1.41 1.12 6.33
C ASN A 422 0.52 0.42 5.28
N SER A 423 -0.79 0.69 5.22
CA SER A 423 -1.67 0.18 4.13
C SER A 423 -1.28 0.69 2.73
N TYR A 424 -0.51 1.78 2.65
CA TYR A 424 0.05 2.27 1.39
C TYR A 424 1.17 1.39 0.83
N LYS A 425 1.77 0.49 1.62
CA LYS A 425 2.60 -0.60 1.12
C LYS A 425 1.72 -1.73 0.59
N GLN A 426 2.09 -2.33 -0.54
CA GLN A 426 1.51 -3.60 -0.97
C GLN A 426 2.32 -4.79 -0.43
N GLU A 427 1.63 -5.83 0.03
CA GLU A 427 2.27 -7.07 0.53
C GLU A 427 2.56 -8.08 -0.59
N GLU A 428 1.75 -8.09 -1.65
CA GLU A 428 2.00 -8.90 -2.85
C GLU A 428 2.89 -8.18 -3.86
N SER A 429 3.60 -8.94 -4.71
CA SER A 429 4.37 -8.37 -5.83
C SER A 429 3.48 -7.45 -6.66
N PRO A 430 3.88 -6.21 -6.98
CA PRO A 430 5.25 -5.69 -6.97
C PRO A 430 5.68 -4.97 -5.68
N ARG A 431 4.96 -5.12 -4.56
CA ARG A 431 5.31 -4.57 -3.23
C ARG A 431 5.57 -3.06 -3.21
N TYR A 432 4.89 -2.32 -4.10
CA TYR A 432 5.04 -0.87 -4.20
C TYR A 432 4.50 -0.14 -2.97
N HIS A 433 5.08 1.02 -2.65
CA HIS A 433 4.53 1.96 -1.66
C HIS A 433 3.84 3.12 -2.38
N ALA A 434 2.51 3.28 -2.23
CA ALA A 434 1.73 4.24 -3.02
C ALA A 434 2.13 5.70 -2.78
N ARG A 435 2.54 6.06 -1.56
CA ARG A 435 3.12 7.39 -1.29
C ARG A 435 4.36 7.68 -2.15
N ASP A 436 5.25 6.70 -2.25
CA ASP A 436 6.53 6.86 -2.96
C ASP A 436 6.29 6.85 -4.47
N VAL A 437 5.36 6.01 -4.93
CA VAL A 437 4.81 6.04 -6.29
C VAL A 437 4.12 7.37 -6.59
N ALA A 438 3.43 8.00 -5.64
CA ALA A 438 2.80 9.32 -5.83
C ALA A 438 3.83 10.44 -5.99
N VAL A 439 4.91 10.45 -5.21
CA VAL A 439 6.02 11.40 -5.39
C VAL A 439 6.70 11.22 -6.75
N VAL A 440 6.88 9.98 -7.20
CA VAL A 440 7.44 9.70 -8.55
C VAL A 440 6.47 10.09 -9.65
N ARG A 441 5.19 9.73 -9.56
CA ARG A 441 4.15 10.07 -10.54
C ARG A 441 3.96 11.57 -10.66
N GLY A 442 3.88 12.29 -9.55
CA GLY A 442 3.80 13.76 -9.54
C GLY A 442 4.98 14.40 -10.26
N ARG A 443 6.20 13.87 -10.07
CA ARG A 443 7.38 14.31 -10.82
C ARG A 443 7.34 13.95 -12.32
N MET A 444 6.76 12.82 -12.70
CA MET A 444 6.63 12.39 -14.11
C MET A 444 5.58 13.21 -14.88
N GLU A 445 4.49 13.61 -14.21
CA GLU A 445 3.36 14.33 -14.81
C GLU A 445 3.36 15.85 -14.49
N ASN A 446 4.38 16.35 -13.78
CA ASN A 446 4.48 17.72 -13.26
C ASN A 446 3.30 18.16 -12.37
N ALA A 447 2.70 17.21 -11.67
CA ALA A 447 1.64 17.45 -10.68
C ALA A 447 2.23 17.70 -9.28
N VAL A 448 1.60 18.58 -8.51
CA VAL A 448 2.00 18.85 -7.12
C VAL A 448 1.56 17.69 -6.23
N VAL A 449 2.41 17.32 -5.26
CA VAL A 449 2.15 16.21 -4.33
C VAL A 449 2.06 16.73 -2.90
N VAL A 450 0.96 16.43 -2.20
CA VAL A 450 0.73 16.82 -0.80
C VAL A 450 0.61 15.57 0.07
N LEU A 451 1.63 15.34 0.89
CA LEU A 451 1.68 14.26 1.86
C LEU A 451 1.12 14.77 3.19
N GLY A 452 0.00 14.21 3.63
CA GLY A 452 -0.76 14.69 4.78
C GLY A 452 -0.47 13.90 6.05
N SER A 453 -0.20 14.56 7.18
CA SER A 453 -0.13 13.83 8.46
C SER A 453 -0.32 14.67 9.71
N ALA A 454 -0.84 14.06 10.77
CA ALA A 454 -0.67 14.54 12.14
C ALA A 454 0.49 13.85 12.89
N THR A 455 1.03 12.76 12.34
CA THR A 455 2.15 12.00 12.89
C THR A 455 2.97 11.49 11.72
N PRO A 456 3.82 12.33 11.08
CA PRO A 456 4.54 11.95 9.88
C PRO A 456 5.37 10.67 10.06
N SER A 457 5.60 9.96 8.96
CA SER A 457 6.66 8.97 8.88
C SER A 457 8.02 9.64 9.01
N LEU A 458 8.97 8.92 9.61
CA LEU A 458 10.35 9.39 9.67
C LEU A 458 10.97 9.58 8.29
N GLU A 459 10.59 8.77 7.29
CA GLU A 459 11.01 8.97 5.90
C GLU A 459 10.52 10.31 5.32
N SER A 460 9.25 10.68 5.48
CA SER A 460 8.73 11.92 4.90
C SER A 460 9.26 13.16 5.62
N TYR A 461 9.30 13.16 6.96
CA TYR A 461 9.82 14.31 7.71
C TYR A 461 11.33 14.51 7.50
N HIS A 462 12.10 13.42 7.37
CA HIS A 462 13.53 13.50 7.05
C HIS A 462 13.79 14.08 5.64
N ASN A 463 12.99 13.71 4.64
CA ASN A 463 13.09 14.31 3.30
C ASN A 463 12.65 15.79 3.30
N ALA A 464 11.69 16.18 4.14
CA ALA A 464 11.30 17.58 4.34
C ALA A 464 12.39 18.41 5.03
N LYS A 465 12.97 17.93 6.15
CA LYS A 465 14.11 18.59 6.83
C LYS A 465 15.38 18.64 5.96
N LYS A 466 15.59 17.67 5.06
CA LYS A 466 16.62 17.73 4.00
C LYS A 466 16.24 18.61 2.80
N GLY A 467 15.14 19.34 2.86
CA GLY A 467 14.74 20.32 1.84
C GLY A 467 14.32 19.72 0.49
N LYS A 468 14.10 18.39 0.39
CA LYS A 468 13.56 17.75 -0.82
C LYS A 468 12.05 17.96 -0.95
N TYR A 469 11.34 17.94 0.18
CA TYR A 469 9.93 18.31 0.26
C TYR A 469 9.82 19.68 0.94
N GLY A 470 8.79 20.45 0.62
CA GLY A 470 8.41 21.63 1.41
C GLY A 470 7.76 21.17 2.71
N LEU A 471 8.13 21.74 3.85
CA LEU A 471 7.47 21.47 5.12
C LEU A 471 6.41 22.55 5.38
N LEU A 472 5.16 22.15 5.51
CA LEU A 472 4.03 23.03 5.82
C LEU A 472 3.49 22.60 7.19
N GLU A 473 3.65 23.45 8.22
CA GLU A 473 3.32 23.09 9.60
C GLU A 473 2.04 23.80 10.07
N MET A 474 1.14 23.03 10.69
CA MET A 474 -0.14 23.49 11.23
C MET A 474 -0.30 22.97 12.68
N PRO A 475 0.44 23.54 13.65
CA PRO A 475 0.49 23.04 15.03
C PRO A 475 -0.84 23.21 15.78
N SER A 476 -1.71 24.13 15.36
CA SER A 476 -2.96 24.44 16.06
C SER A 476 -4.13 23.58 15.57
N ARG A 477 -5.17 23.42 16.39
CA ARG A 477 -6.46 22.90 15.89
C ARG A 477 -7.24 24.02 15.18
N ALA A 478 -8.11 23.65 14.24
CA ALA A 478 -8.97 24.59 13.53
C ALA A 478 -10.21 25.05 14.33
N ASP A 479 -10.44 24.46 15.50
CA ASP A 479 -11.53 24.78 16.43
C ASP A 479 -11.02 25.49 17.71
N ASP A 480 -9.74 25.90 17.73
CA ASP A 480 -8.99 26.45 18.87
C ASP A 480 -9.03 25.60 20.16
N LYS A 481 -9.50 24.34 20.09
CA LYS A 481 -9.59 23.46 21.25
C LYS A 481 -8.22 22.87 21.59
N LYS A 482 -7.97 22.73 22.90
CA LYS A 482 -6.73 22.15 23.42
C LYS A 482 -6.60 20.67 23.06
N MET A 483 -5.36 20.20 22.95
CA MET A 483 -5.07 18.76 22.85
C MET A 483 -5.37 18.05 24.18
N PRO A 484 -5.92 16.82 24.15
CA PRO A 484 -6.39 16.12 25.34
C PRO A 484 -5.24 15.69 26.26
N LEU A 485 -5.53 15.63 27.56
CA LEU A 485 -4.55 15.33 28.59
C LEU A 485 -4.20 13.84 28.60
N VAL A 486 -2.96 13.51 28.23
CA VAL A 486 -2.45 12.13 28.25
C VAL A 486 -1.82 11.81 29.61
N ARG A 487 -2.37 10.78 30.27
CA ARG A 487 -1.86 10.22 31.53
C ARG A 487 -1.29 8.83 31.27
N VAL A 488 0.00 8.64 31.54
CA VAL A 488 0.65 7.33 31.49
C VAL A 488 0.54 6.67 32.87
N VAL A 489 0.14 5.40 32.90
CA VAL A 489 -0.01 4.59 34.12
C VAL A 489 0.92 3.38 34.06
N ASP A 490 1.69 3.20 35.12
CA ASP A 490 2.66 2.12 35.28
C ASP A 490 2.01 0.84 35.79
N MET A 491 1.73 -0.10 34.89
CA MET A 491 1.06 -1.36 35.22
C MET A 491 1.90 -2.30 36.11
N ARG A 492 3.17 -1.96 36.38
CA ARG A 492 4.01 -2.66 37.38
C ARG A 492 3.64 -2.30 38.82
N GLN A 493 2.92 -1.20 39.03
CA GLN A 493 2.52 -0.69 40.35
C GLN A 493 1.07 -1.07 40.72
N GLU A 494 0.26 -1.44 39.73
CA GLU A 494 -1.11 -1.95 39.94
C GLU A 494 -1.07 -3.32 40.62
N GLY A 495 -1.35 -3.36 41.93
CA GLY A 495 -1.09 -4.52 42.78
C GLY A 495 -1.86 -5.79 42.43
N HIS A 496 -1.16 -6.94 42.47
CA HIS A 496 -1.70 -8.29 42.19
C HIS A 496 -2.67 -8.83 43.27
N LYS A 497 -3.78 -8.12 43.54
CA LYS A 497 -4.85 -8.59 44.45
C LYS A 497 -5.73 -9.67 43.83
N GLU A 498 -5.79 -9.75 42.50
CA GLU A 498 -6.53 -10.77 41.74
C GLU A 498 -5.58 -11.87 41.23
N LYS A 499 -6.10 -13.07 40.92
CA LYS A 499 -5.30 -14.18 40.34
C LYS A 499 -4.94 -13.89 38.87
N GLY A 500 -3.92 -13.06 38.65
CA GLY A 500 -3.36 -12.83 37.32
C GLY A 500 -2.62 -11.49 37.16
N PRO A 501 -2.26 -11.14 35.91
CA PRO A 501 -1.81 -9.80 35.56
C PRO A 501 -3.01 -8.82 35.61
N PRO A 502 -2.82 -7.59 36.14
CA PRO A 502 -3.86 -6.56 36.11
C PRO A 502 -4.16 -6.16 34.65
N ILE A 503 -5.44 -6.24 34.25
CA ILE A 503 -5.89 -5.89 32.90
C ILE A 503 -6.20 -4.39 32.78
N PHE A 504 -6.78 -3.82 33.84
CA PHE A 504 -7.13 -2.41 33.92
C PHE A 504 -6.60 -1.83 35.23
N ALA A 505 -5.81 -0.77 35.12
CA ALA A 505 -5.45 0.07 36.26
C ALA A 505 -6.69 0.63 36.95
N LEU A 506 -6.64 0.79 38.28
CA LEU A 506 -7.73 1.37 39.07
C LEU A 506 -8.22 2.71 38.47
N ARG A 507 -7.28 3.59 38.14
CA ARG A 507 -7.56 4.90 37.53
C ARG A 507 -8.39 4.83 36.24
N LEU A 508 -8.26 3.77 35.43
CA LEU A 508 -9.10 3.62 34.23
C LEU A 508 -10.50 3.10 34.60
N LYS A 509 -10.62 2.21 35.59
CA LYS A 509 -11.93 1.76 36.10
C LYS A 509 -12.73 2.97 36.61
N ASP A 510 -12.11 3.81 37.45
CA ASP A 510 -12.72 5.04 37.99
C ASP A 510 -13.13 6.01 36.87
N ALA A 511 -12.22 6.24 35.91
CA ALA A 511 -12.45 7.13 34.78
C ALA A 511 -13.61 6.66 33.88
N ILE A 512 -13.79 5.35 33.69
CA ILE A 512 -14.94 4.77 32.97
C ILE A 512 -16.22 5.00 33.78
N THR A 513 -16.23 4.73 35.08
CA THR A 513 -17.41 4.92 35.95
C THR A 513 -17.96 6.34 35.85
N THR A 514 -17.11 7.36 36.00
CA THR A 514 -17.51 8.78 35.88
C THR A 514 -18.07 9.14 34.51
N ARG A 515 -17.66 8.45 33.44
CA ARG A 515 -18.18 8.69 32.09
C ARG A 515 -19.56 8.06 31.91
N LEU A 516 -19.74 6.82 32.37
CA LEU A 516 -21.04 6.14 32.39
C LEU A 516 -22.09 6.92 33.21
N GLU A 517 -21.70 7.44 34.38
CA GLU A 517 -22.56 8.29 35.23
C GLU A 517 -23.05 9.55 34.52
N ARG A 518 -22.19 10.16 33.70
CA ARG A 518 -22.49 11.37 32.91
C ARG A 518 -23.13 11.10 31.55
N LYS A 519 -23.28 9.82 31.15
CA LYS A 519 -23.66 9.39 29.79
C LYS A 519 -22.68 9.86 28.70
N GLU A 520 -21.41 10.03 29.09
CA GLU A 520 -20.27 10.25 28.19
C GLU A 520 -19.75 8.89 27.66
N GLN A 521 -19.21 8.87 26.44
CA GLN A 521 -18.78 7.61 25.79
C GLN A 521 -17.27 7.36 25.93
N THR A 522 -16.89 6.09 26.04
CA THR A 522 -15.49 5.66 26.15
C THR A 522 -15.05 4.82 24.95
N ILE A 523 -13.82 5.05 24.48
CA ILE A 523 -13.13 4.15 23.55
C ILE A 523 -12.03 3.39 24.32
N LEU A 524 -11.95 2.07 24.15
CA LEU A 524 -10.88 1.24 24.68
C LEU A 524 -10.11 0.57 23.54
N PHE A 525 -8.86 1.02 23.36
CA PHE A 525 -7.97 0.57 22.30
C PHE A 525 -7.02 -0.51 22.79
N LEU A 526 -6.97 -1.65 22.09
CA LEU A 526 -5.94 -2.68 22.26
C LEU A 526 -5.01 -2.72 21.03
N ASN A 527 -3.71 -2.69 21.31
CA ASN A 527 -2.64 -2.83 20.33
C ASN A 527 -2.44 -4.29 19.85
N ARG A 528 -3.44 -4.89 19.20
CA ARG A 528 -3.50 -6.35 18.93
C ARG A 528 -2.69 -6.84 17.70
N ARG A 529 -1.94 -5.99 16.98
CA ARG A 529 -1.22 -6.45 15.76
C ARG A 529 0.08 -7.19 16.11
N GLY A 530 0.12 -8.49 15.82
CA GLY A 530 1.33 -9.33 15.83
C GLY A 530 1.32 -10.41 16.92
N PHE A 531 2.01 -11.53 16.64
CA PHE A 531 2.21 -12.60 17.62
C PHE A 531 3.18 -12.15 18.72
N ALA A 532 2.64 -11.62 19.83
CA ALA A 532 3.42 -11.21 20.99
C ALA A 532 4.03 -12.42 21.73
N THR A 533 5.13 -12.93 21.17
CA THR A 533 6.01 -13.96 21.75
C THR A 533 7.33 -13.35 22.23
N SER A 534 7.31 -12.08 22.65
CA SER A 534 8.38 -11.48 23.43
C SER A 534 8.37 -12.02 24.87
N LEU A 535 9.52 -11.93 25.55
CA LEU A 535 9.70 -12.38 26.92
C LEU A 535 9.83 -11.14 27.82
N GLN A 536 8.78 -10.83 28.59
CA GLN A 536 8.61 -9.58 29.34
C GLN A 536 8.36 -9.84 30.83
N CYS A 537 9.11 -9.15 31.69
CA CYS A 537 8.95 -9.25 33.15
C CYS A 537 7.81 -8.33 33.65
N PRO A 538 6.71 -8.86 34.23
CA PRO A 538 5.60 -8.04 34.71
C PRO A 538 5.95 -7.18 35.94
N LYS A 539 7.01 -7.53 36.70
CA LYS A 539 7.43 -6.80 37.91
C LYS A 539 8.32 -5.59 37.63
N CYS A 540 9.14 -5.61 36.57
CA CYS A 540 10.07 -4.51 36.27
C CYS A 540 10.02 -3.98 34.83
N GLY A 541 9.32 -4.64 33.91
CA GLY A 541 9.24 -4.25 32.49
C GLY A 541 10.42 -4.69 31.63
N TYR A 542 11.38 -5.48 32.16
CA TYR A 542 12.52 -5.99 31.38
C TYR A 542 12.05 -6.83 30.17
N VAL A 543 12.67 -6.59 29.02
CA VAL A 543 12.51 -7.37 27.78
C VAL A 543 13.90 -7.68 27.22
N ALA A 544 14.09 -8.90 26.70
CA ALA A 544 15.37 -9.32 26.12
C ALA A 544 15.59 -8.64 24.75
N GLN A 545 16.75 -8.01 24.57
CA GLN A 545 17.14 -7.30 23.34
C GLN A 545 18.30 -7.99 22.61
N CYS A 546 18.43 -7.75 21.30
CA CYS A 546 19.50 -8.28 20.47
C CYS A 546 20.73 -7.36 20.45
N PRO A 547 21.94 -7.82 20.84
CA PRO A 547 23.14 -6.99 20.87
C PRO A 547 23.61 -6.52 19.48
N ASN A 548 23.20 -7.21 18.41
CA ASN A 548 23.65 -6.93 17.04
C ASN A 548 22.69 -6.04 16.24
N CYS A 549 21.50 -5.72 16.78
CA CYS A 549 20.42 -5.06 16.05
C CYS A 549 19.56 -4.09 16.89
N SER A 550 19.72 -4.06 18.21
CA SER A 550 18.96 -3.24 19.16
C SER A 550 17.42 -3.39 19.06
N VAL A 551 16.94 -4.54 18.58
CA VAL A 551 15.51 -4.92 18.56
C VAL A 551 15.21 -5.98 19.63
N SER A 552 13.95 -6.10 20.03
CA SER A 552 13.48 -7.15 20.95
C SER A 552 13.68 -8.56 20.37
N LEU A 553 14.02 -9.53 21.22
CA LEU A 553 14.19 -10.94 20.85
C LEU A 553 12.86 -11.71 20.92
N THR A 554 12.66 -12.61 19.95
CA THR A 554 11.46 -13.45 19.85
C THR A 554 11.68 -14.80 20.53
N TYR A 555 10.80 -15.18 21.47
CA TYR A 555 10.88 -16.44 22.22
C TYR A 555 10.15 -17.59 21.50
N HIS A 556 10.93 -18.48 20.92
CA HIS A 556 10.46 -19.68 20.22
C HIS A 556 10.13 -20.79 21.20
N ARG A 557 8.88 -20.84 21.67
CA ARG A 557 8.38 -21.82 22.66
C ARG A 557 8.73 -23.28 22.33
N ARG A 558 8.70 -23.68 21.05
CA ARG A 558 9.06 -25.05 20.62
C ARG A 558 10.56 -25.35 20.69
N ALA A 559 11.40 -24.35 20.40
CA ALA A 559 12.86 -24.50 20.40
C ALA A 559 13.50 -24.17 21.76
N GLN A 560 12.74 -23.63 22.73
CA GLN A 560 13.24 -23.10 23.99
C GLN A 560 14.41 -22.10 23.80
N ARG A 561 14.30 -21.20 22.81
CA ARG A 561 15.34 -20.18 22.49
C ARG A 561 14.75 -18.80 22.24
N LEU A 562 15.53 -17.78 22.54
CA LEU A 562 15.36 -16.40 22.08
C LEU A 562 16.10 -16.23 20.75
N CYS A 563 15.45 -15.66 19.73
CA CYS A 563 16.04 -15.47 18.39
C CYS A 563 15.82 -14.04 17.88
N CYS A 564 16.81 -13.49 17.17
CA CYS A 564 16.69 -12.28 16.37
C CYS A 564 16.51 -12.64 14.90
N HIS A 565 15.37 -12.29 14.33
CA HIS A 565 15.04 -12.58 12.92
C HIS A 565 15.69 -11.63 11.90
N ILE A 566 16.41 -10.60 12.36
CA ILE A 566 17.14 -9.67 11.48
C ILE A 566 18.56 -10.19 11.20
N CYS A 567 19.27 -10.70 12.21
CA CYS A 567 20.67 -11.14 12.08
C CYS A 567 20.94 -12.62 12.40
N GLY A 568 19.95 -13.37 12.89
CA GLY A 568 20.10 -14.79 13.26
C GLY A 568 20.69 -15.04 14.66
N HIS A 569 21.04 -14.00 15.44
CA HIS A 569 21.51 -14.15 16.81
C HIS A 569 20.51 -14.95 17.66
N ALA A 570 20.97 -15.97 18.41
CA ALA A 570 20.10 -16.84 19.19
C ALA A 570 20.67 -17.23 20.57
N ALA A 571 19.93 -16.93 21.64
CA ALA A 571 20.32 -17.12 23.04
C ALA A 571 19.33 -18.05 23.79
N PRO A 572 19.71 -18.64 24.94
CA PRO A 572 18.76 -19.32 25.83
C PRO A 572 17.81 -18.32 26.52
N PRO A 573 16.54 -18.69 26.79
CA PRO A 573 15.63 -17.85 27.55
C PRO A 573 16.01 -17.88 29.04
N PRO A 574 16.00 -16.74 29.75
CA PRO A 574 16.29 -16.73 31.18
C PRO A 574 15.12 -17.32 31.98
N ASN A 575 15.45 -18.09 33.03
CA ASN A 575 14.45 -18.70 33.93
C ASN A 575 13.94 -17.73 35.02
N VAL A 576 14.71 -16.68 35.32
CA VAL A 576 14.35 -15.57 36.21
C VAL A 576 14.74 -14.25 35.55
N CYS A 577 14.14 -13.14 35.97
CA CYS A 577 14.46 -11.83 35.41
C CYS A 577 15.97 -11.49 35.51
N PRO A 578 16.66 -11.19 34.38
CA PRO A 578 18.09 -10.82 34.39
C PRO A 578 18.41 -9.51 35.10
N ASN A 579 17.42 -8.65 35.39
CA ASN A 579 17.62 -7.51 36.28
C ASN A 579 17.75 -8.01 37.72
N ASP A 580 18.93 -7.83 38.31
CA ASP A 580 19.31 -8.30 39.66
C ASP A 580 18.44 -7.73 40.78
N GLN A 581 17.89 -6.52 40.62
CA GLN A 581 16.96 -5.93 41.59
C GLN A 581 15.55 -6.55 41.50
N CYS A 582 15.27 -7.34 40.46
CA CYS A 582 13.94 -7.89 40.18
C CYS A 582 13.85 -9.40 40.42
N ARG A 583 14.72 -10.18 39.75
CA ARG A 583 14.85 -11.66 39.71
C ARG A 583 13.54 -12.47 39.68
N ASN A 584 12.45 -11.89 39.18
CA ASN A 584 11.14 -12.54 39.11
C ASN A 584 11.14 -13.74 38.15
N ALA A 585 10.65 -14.90 38.61
CA ALA A 585 10.47 -16.11 37.79
C ALA A 585 9.32 -15.98 36.76
N ALA A 586 8.33 -15.11 37.02
CA ALA A 586 7.16 -14.92 36.15
C ALA A 586 7.44 -14.10 34.87
N ILE A 587 8.64 -14.19 34.30
CA ILE A 587 9.10 -13.41 33.13
C ILE A 587 8.45 -13.84 31.79
N ARG A 588 7.63 -14.89 31.79
CA ARG A 588 7.00 -15.46 30.58
C ARG A 588 5.58 -14.91 30.39
N PHE A 589 5.44 -13.57 30.40
CA PHE A 589 4.16 -12.90 30.14
C PHE A 589 3.64 -13.20 28.73
N ALA A 590 2.31 -13.13 28.54
CA ALA A 590 1.64 -13.24 27.25
C ALA A 590 0.49 -12.23 27.18
N GLY A 591 0.40 -11.51 26.05
CA GLY A 591 -0.58 -10.43 25.86
C GLY A 591 -2.04 -10.89 25.90
N ILE A 592 -2.94 -9.92 26.11
CA ILE A 592 -4.38 -10.13 26.27
C ILE A 592 -5.11 -9.78 24.97
N GLY A 593 -6.12 -10.56 24.57
CA GLY A 593 -6.95 -10.32 23.38
C GLY A 593 -8.20 -9.47 23.66
N THR A 594 -8.82 -8.91 22.61
CA THR A 594 -10.01 -8.04 22.71
C THR A 594 -11.22 -8.74 23.34
N GLU A 595 -11.38 -10.05 23.10
CA GLU A 595 -12.42 -10.90 23.69
C GLU A 595 -12.36 -10.89 25.22
N LYS A 596 -11.20 -11.21 25.82
CA LYS A 596 -10.98 -11.20 27.27
C LYS A 596 -11.12 -9.79 27.89
N ILE A 597 -10.98 -8.73 27.10
CA ILE A 597 -11.21 -7.35 27.53
C ILE A 597 -12.73 -7.07 27.62
N GLU A 598 -13.51 -7.44 26.60
CA GLU A 598 -14.97 -7.35 26.59
C GLU A 598 -15.58 -8.17 27.75
N ASP A 599 -15.14 -9.42 27.90
CA ASP A 599 -15.52 -10.35 28.96
C ASP A 599 -15.41 -9.77 30.38
N VAL A 600 -14.38 -8.96 30.64
CA VAL A 600 -14.09 -8.36 31.95
C VAL A 600 -14.79 -7.01 32.08
N LEU A 601 -14.98 -6.25 31.00
CA LEU A 601 -15.79 -5.03 31.01
C LEU A 601 -17.26 -5.33 31.29
N THR A 602 -17.85 -6.36 30.66
CA THR A 602 -19.24 -6.77 30.93
C THR A 602 -19.42 -7.25 32.37
N LYS A 603 -18.38 -7.81 33.01
CA LYS A 603 -18.40 -8.21 34.43
C LYS A 603 -18.21 -7.03 35.39
N LEU A 604 -17.39 -6.03 35.03
CA LEU A 604 -17.18 -4.82 35.83
C LEU A 604 -18.30 -3.77 35.70
N PHE A 605 -18.89 -3.67 34.50
CA PHE A 605 -19.89 -2.68 34.12
C PHE A 605 -21.14 -3.32 33.50
N PRO A 606 -21.88 -4.19 34.21
CA PRO A 606 -22.98 -4.98 33.65
C PRO A 606 -24.21 -4.16 33.21
N LYS A 607 -24.22 -2.84 33.43
CA LYS A 607 -25.23 -1.89 32.94
C LYS A 607 -24.81 -1.13 31.67
N ALA A 608 -23.57 -1.27 31.22
CA ALA A 608 -23.02 -0.54 30.07
C ALA A 608 -23.12 -1.37 28.78
N ASN A 609 -23.47 -0.72 27.68
CA ASN A 609 -23.51 -1.30 26.35
C ASN A 609 -22.08 -1.37 25.78
N VAL A 610 -21.35 -2.42 26.15
CA VAL A 610 -20.03 -2.73 25.60
C VAL A 610 -20.18 -3.37 24.21
N ARG A 611 -19.37 -2.95 23.23
CA ARG A 611 -19.25 -3.63 21.93
C ARG A 611 -17.81 -3.67 21.42
N ARG A 612 -17.39 -4.81 20.88
CA ARG A 612 -16.16 -4.95 20.09
C ARG A 612 -16.26 -4.44 18.65
N MET A 613 -15.12 -3.97 18.15
CA MET A 613 -14.88 -3.58 16.76
C MET A 613 -13.46 -4.02 16.33
N ASP A 614 -13.34 -5.25 15.84
CA ASP A 614 -12.13 -5.83 15.27
C ASP A 614 -12.45 -6.81 14.12
N SER A 615 -11.41 -7.32 13.47
CA SER A 615 -11.48 -8.22 12.30
C SER A 615 -12.28 -9.49 12.52
N ASP A 616 -12.40 -9.94 13.77
CA ASP A 616 -12.97 -11.25 14.08
C ASP A 616 -14.46 -11.12 14.43
N ALA A 617 -14.84 -9.93 14.94
CA ALA A 617 -16.21 -9.58 15.29
C ALA A 617 -17.04 -9.05 14.10
N LEU A 618 -16.41 -8.55 13.03
CA LEU A 618 -17.07 -7.92 11.88
C LEU A 618 -17.08 -8.88 10.67
N GLN A 619 -18.22 -9.55 10.42
CA GLN A 619 -18.33 -10.50 9.31
C GLN A 619 -19.10 -9.96 8.10
N ARG A 620 -19.90 -8.91 8.26
CA ARG A 620 -20.68 -8.27 7.17
C ARG A 620 -20.32 -6.80 7.00
N LYS A 621 -20.42 -6.32 5.76
CA LYS A 621 -20.21 -4.91 5.38
C LYS A 621 -21.16 -3.94 6.10
N GLU A 622 -22.30 -4.44 6.55
CA GLU A 622 -23.34 -3.71 7.28
C GLU A 622 -23.03 -3.56 8.78
N ASP A 623 -22.36 -4.53 9.40
CA ASP A 623 -22.02 -4.54 10.84
C ASP A 623 -21.20 -3.29 11.20
N TYR A 624 -20.22 -2.96 10.36
CA TYR A 624 -19.37 -1.75 10.49
C TYR A 624 -20.18 -0.46 10.45
N ARG A 625 -21.14 -0.35 9.51
CA ARG A 625 -22.03 0.83 9.40
C ARG A 625 -22.97 0.92 10.61
N THR A 626 -23.51 -0.20 11.06
CA THR A 626 -24.47 -0.29 12.18
C THR A 626 -23.81 0.06 13.52
N ILE A 627 -22.69 -0.57 13.86
CA ILE A 627 -21.97 -0.33 15.13
C ILE A 627 -21.53 1.13 15.23
N LEU A 628 -20.96 1.71 14.15
CA LEU A 628 -20.54 3.11 14.15
C LEU A 628 -21.73 4.08 14.20
N GLY A 629 -22.85 3.74 13.57
CA GLY A 629 -24.08 4.52 13.65
C GLY A 629 -24.70 4.50 15.04
N ASP A 630 -24.70 3.34 15.72
CA ASP A 630 -25.22 3.20 17.08
C ASP A 630 -24.30 3.81 18.14
N PHE A 631 -22.97 3.73 17.95
CA PHE A 631 -22.01 4.49 18.77
C PHE A 631 -22.21 6.00 18.58
N ARG A 632 -22.32 6.51 17.34
CA ARG A 632 -22.63 7.92 17.07
C ARG A 632 -23.96 8.39 17.69
N ARG A 633 -24.94 7.49 17.82
CA ARG A 633 -26.25 7.76 18.46
C ARG A 633 -26.27 7.62 19.98
N GLY A 634 -25.15 7.31 20.63
CA GLY A 634 -25.09 7.13 22.09
C GLY A 634 -25.76 5.84 22.60
N LYS A 635 -25.94 4.82 21.75
CA LYS A 635 -26.49 3.50 22.16
C LYS A 635 -25.44 2.50 22.64
N ILE A 636 -24.16 2.83 22.45
CA ILE A 636 -23.01 2.00 22.83
C ILE A 636 -22.15 2.87 23.73
N ASP A 637 -21.98 2.48 24.99
CA ASP A 637 -21.31 3.30 26.00
C ASP A 637 -19.77 3.11 25.95
N ILE A 638 -19.33 1.89 25.64
CA ILE A 638 -17.92 1.50 25.59
C ILE A 638 -17.64 0.75 24.28
N LEU A 639 -16.84 1.35 23.41
CA LEU A 639 -16.38 0.73 22.16
C LEU A 639 -14.96 0.17 22.34
N VAL A 640 -14.83 -1.15 22.30
CA VAL A 640 -13.55 -1.87 22.44
C VAL A 640 -13.03 -2.23 21.06
N GLY A 641 -11.75 -2.04 20.77
CA GLY A 641 -11.22 -2.52 19.48
C GLY A 641 -9.78 -2.18 19.20
N THR A 642 -9.43 -2.24 17.91
CA THR A 642 -8.05 -2.12 17.43
C THR A 642 -7.91 -0.92 16.46
N GLN A 643 -6.98 -0.98 15.51
CA GLN A 643 -6.65 0.12 14.59
C GLN A 643 -7.82 0.68 13.77
N MET A 644 -8.93 -0.07 13.65
CA MET A 644 -10.15 0.37 12.96
C MET A 644 -10.88 1.54 13.66
N ILE A 645 -10.77 1.66 15.00
CA ILE A 645 -11.38 2.79 15.73
C ILE A 645 -10.50 4.06 15.64
N ALA A 646 -9.19 3.89 15.44
CA ALA A 646 -8.19 4.96 15.55
C ALA A 646 -8.18 5.95 14.36
N LYS A 647 -8.80 5.62 13.22
CA LYS A 647 -8.67 6.34 11.95
C LYS A 647 -10.01 6.83 11.40
N GLY A 648 -9.99 7.91 10.60
CA GLY A 648 -11.12 8.42 9.80
C GLY A 648 -12.35 8.98 10.55
N LEU A 649 -12.55 8.64 11.82
CA LEU A 649 -13.85 8.78 12.49
C LEU A 649 -13.92 9.94 13.49
N HIS A 650 -15.14 10.47 13.67
CA HIS A 650 -15.46 11.60 14.56
C HIS A 650 -16.67 11.25 15.44
N PHE A 651 -16.49 11.40 16.76
CA PHE A 651 -17.53 11.15 17.77
C PHE A 651 -17.48 12.31 18.78
N PRO A 652 -18.51 13.18 18.87
CA PRO A 652 -18.46 14.36 19.74
C PRO A 652 -18.49 13.99 21.23
N ASN A 653 -19.22 12.93 21.59
CA ASN A 653 -19.48 12.53 22.97
C ASN A 653 -18.36 11.66 23.58
N VAL A 654 -17.22 11.48 22.90
CA VAL A 654 -16.09 10.68 23.38
C VAL A 654 -15.12 11.57 24.18
N THR A 655 -15.18 11.44 25.50
CA THR A 655 -14.40 12.21 26.47
C THR A 655 -13.29 11.40 27.11
N LEU A 656 -13.32 10.07 27.01
CA LEU A 656 -12.30 9.16 27.54
C LEU A 656 -11.81 8.18 26.49
N VAL A 657 -10.47 8.05 26.40
CA VAL A 657 -9.82 7.02 25.59
C VAL A 657 -8.79 6.27 26.43
N GLY A 658 -9.01 4.97 26.62
CA GLY A 658 -8.06 4.07 27.29
C GLY A 658 -7.23 3.29 26.27
N ILE A 659 -5.89 3.34 26.39
CA ILE A 659 -4.96 2.56 25.57
C ILE A 659 -4.37 1.44 26.44
N ILE A 660 -4.69 0.19 26.09
CA ILE A 660 -4.35 -1.01 26.85
C ILE A 660 -3.18 -1.72 26.16
N HIS A 661 -2.15 -2.11 26.93
CA HIS A 661 -0.88 -2.66 26.41
C HIS A 661 -0.27 -1.80 25.29
N ALA A 662 -0.12 -0.49 25.56
CA ALA A 662 0.46 0.46 24.60
C ALA A 662 1.85 0.04 24.11
N ASP A 663 2.60 -0.67 24.95
CA ASP A 663 3.94 -1.18 24.72
C ASP A 663 4.04 -2.46 23.86
N LEU A 664 2.93 -3.11 23.49
CA LEU A 664 3.00 -4.38 22.74
C LEU A 664 3.74 -4.26 21.40
N SER A 665 3.69 -3.10 20.74
CA SER A 665 4.47 -2.80 19.53
C SER A 665 5.95 -2.56 19.80
N LEU A 666 6.35 -2.02 20.97
CA LEU A 666 7.75 -1.84 21.37
C LEU A 666 8.50 -3.17 21.49
N HIS A 667 7.78 -4.27 21.68
CA HIS A 667 8.34 -5.60 21.90
C HIS A 667 8.37 -6.47 20.64
N GLN A 668 8.09 -5.88 19.48
CA GLN A 668 8.30 -6.49 18.17
C GLN A 668 9.79 -6.49 17.79
N ALA A 669 10.23 -7.46 16.99
CA ALA A 669 11.59 -7.55 16.44
C ALA A 669 11.76 -6.64 15.21
N ASP A 670 11.37 -5.37 15.32
CA ASP A 670 11.23 -4.42 14.21
C ASP A 670 11.76 -3.04 14.61
N PHE A 671 12.59 -2.42 13.78
CA PHE A 671 13.19 -1.11 14.09
C PHE A 671 12.18 0.05 14.02
N ARG A 672 10.98 -0.15 13.44
CA ARG A 672 9.89 0.84 13.49
C ARG A 672 8.95 0.67 14.69
N ALA A 673 9.32 -0.18 15.66
CA ALA A 673 8.53 -0.43 16.87
C ALA A 673 8.23 0.85 17.69
N ALA A 674 9.22 1.73 17.88
CA ALA A 674 9.07 3.01 18.58
C ALA A 674 8.15 3.98 17.82
N GLU A 675 8.44 4.20 16.53
CA GLU A 675 7.65 5.02 15.59
C GLU A 675 6.16 4.62 15.57
N ARG A 676 5.86 3.33 15.37
CA ARG A 676 4.47 2.83 15.40
C ARG A 676 3.79 3.09 16.74
N THR A 677 4.53 2.98 17.85
CA THR A 677 3.99 3.19 19.20
C THR A 677 3.66 4.66 19.44
N PHE A 678 4.55 5.58 19.05
CA PHE A 678 4.29 7.02 19.09
C PHE A 678 3.06 7.38 18.23
N GLN A 679 3.08 7.00 16.95
CA GLN A 679 2.00 7.28 15.99
C GLN A 679 0.64 6.80 16.50
N LEU A 680 0.58 5.56 16.99
CA LEU A 680 -0.62 4.95 17.54
C LEU A 680 -1.15 5.69 18.77
N ILE A 681 -0.29 6.01 19.75
CA ILE A 681 -0.72 6.72 20.97
C ILE A 681 -1.25 8.10 20.62
N THR A 682 -0.55 8.88 19.79
CA THR A 682 -0.96 10.25 19.43
C THR A 682 -2.22 10.27 18.55
N GLN A 683 -2.38 9.34 17.60
CA GLN A 683 -3.61 9.22 16.79
C GLN A 683 -4.84 8.85 17.62
N VAL A 684 -4.68 7.89 18.54
CA VAL A 684 -5.75 7.42 19.44
C VAL A 684 -6.10 8.49 20.47
N ALA A 685 -5.09 9.17 21.04
CA ALA A 685 -5.29 10.34 21.90
C ALA A 685 -6.08 11.44 21.18
N GLY A 686 -5.73 11.73 19.92
CA GLY A 686 -6.43 12.68 19.06
C GLY A 686 -7.89 12.35 18.70
N ARG A 687 -8.49 11.29 19.26
CA ARG A 687 -9.94 11.01 19.18
C ARG A 687 -10.72 11.54 20.39
N ALA A 688 -10.08 11.75 21.54
CA ALA A 688 -10.71 12.33 22.72
C ALA A 688 -10.92 13.85 22.56
N GLY A 689 -11.98 14.38 23.16
CA GLY A 689 -12.19 15.84 23.28
C GLY A 689 -12.34 16.53 21.94
N ARG A 690 -13.39 16.16 21.19
CA ARG A 690 -13.80 16.82 19.93
C ARG A 690 -15.21 17.43 19.98
N GLY A 691 -16.02 17.06 20.98
CA GLY A 691 -17.13 17.88 21.44
C GLY A 691 -16.62 19.08 22.26
N ASP A 692 -17.47 19.65 23.09
CA ASP A 692 -17.14 20.83 23.90
C ASP A 692 -16.58 20.49 25.30
N VAL A 693 -16.52 19.19 25.62
CA VAL A 693 -15.90 18.65 26.84
C VAL A 693 -14.44 18.27 26.55
N GLU A 694 -13.50 18.68 27.41
CA GLU A 694 -12.09 18.30 27.29
C GLU A 694 -11.90 16.76 27.41
N GLY A 695 -11.04 16.22 26.56
CA GLY A 695 -10.75 14.78 26.52
C GLY A 695 -9.63 14.35 27.47
N GLU A 696 -9.80 13.19 28.10
CA GLU A 696 -8.77 12.50 28.88
C GLU A 696 -8.32 11.22 28.16
N VAL A 697 -7.01 10.96 28.19
CA VAL A 697 -6.41 9.77 27.57
C VAL A 697 -5.58 9.03 28.62
N ILE A 698 -5.87 7.76 28.85
CA ILE A 698 -5.17 6.93 29.85
C ILE A 698 -4.40 5.83 29.14
N VAL A 699 -3.07 5.84 29.27
CA VAL A 699 -2.15 4.93 28.59
C VAL A 699 -1.57 3.93 29.59
N GLN A 700 -1.90 2.65 29.45
CA GLN A 700 -1.46 1.56 30.33
C GLN A 700 -0.28 0.80 29.70
N THR A 701 0.83 0.73 30.45
CA THR A 701 2.09 0.14 30.00
C THR A 701 2.96 -0.33 31.18
N PHE A 702 3.75 -1.38 30.97
CA PHE A 702 4.80 -1.88 31.85
C PHE A 702 6.17 -1.25 31.55
N THR A 703 6.29 -0.46 30.48
CA THR A 703 7.48 0.33 30.11
C THR A 703 7.17 1.84 30.01
N PRO A 704 6.60 2.47 31.06
CA PRO A 704 6.11 3.86 31.01
C PRO A 704 7.20 4.89 30.69
N PHE A 705 8.47 4.59 30.97
CA PHE A 705 9.59 5.49 30.76
C PHE A 705 10.21 5.41 29.35
N HIS A 706 9.67 4.59 28.44
CA HIS A 706 10.16 4.56 27.06
C HIS A 706 9.89 5.92 26.38
N SER A 707 10.89 6.46 25.69
CA SER A 707 10.85 7.78 25.04
C SER A 707 9.63 8.00 24.14
N ALA A 708 9.37 7.09 23.20
CA ALA A 708 8.17 7.08 22.36
C ALA A 708 6.85 7.30 23.13
N ILE A 709 6.72 6.78 24.36
CA ILE A 709 5.53 6.98 25.22
C ILE A 709 5.57 8.36 25.91
N GLN A 710 6.74 8.81 26.38
CA GLN A 710 6.88 10.14 27.03
C GLN A 710 6.77 11.31 26.04
N PHE A 711 7.21 11.16 24.80
CA PHE A 711 6.98 12.12 23.73
C PHE A 711 5.52 12.12 23.27
N ALA A 712 4.90 10.95 23.05
CA ALA A 712 3.49 10.86 22.68
C ALA A 712 2.56 11.44 23.76
N ARG A 713 2.93 11.31 25.04
CA ARG A 713 2.27 11.97 26.18
C ARG A 713 2.25 13.50 26.07
N ARG A 714 3.28 14.10 25.47
CA ARG A 714 3.41 15.55 25.24
C ARG A 714 2.90 15.99 23.87
N HIS A 715 2.50 15.06 23.00
CA HIS A 715 2.27 15.26 21.56
C HIS A 715 3.50 15.79 20.80
N ASP A 716 4.70 15.58 21.35
CA ASP A 716 5.96 16.12 20.85
C ASP A 716 6.59 15.19 19.79
N PHE A 717 6.16 15.37 18.53
CA PHE A 717 6.72 14.65 17.39
C PHE A 717 8.16 15.07 17.07
N THR A 718 8.52 16.35 17.29
CA THR A 718 9.83 16.88 16.91
C THR A 718 10.93 16.31 17.82
N GLY A 719 10.73 16.31 19.13
CA GLY A 719 11.63 15.67 20.09
C GLY A 719 11.78 14.16 19.84
N PHE A 720 10.66 13.47 19.57
CA PHE A 720 10.70 12.05 19.19
C PHE A 720 11.51 11.80 17.91
N TYR A 721 11.31 12.61 16.86
CA TYR A 721 12.05 12.51 15.60
C TYR A 721 13.56 12.66 15.82
N HIS A 722 14.01 13.59 16.67
CA HIS A 722 15.44 13.80 16.91
C HIS A 722 16.11 12.58 17.59
N GLU A 723 15.53 12.03 18.66
CA GLU A 723 16.06 10.86 19.35
C GLU A 723 16.05 9.60 18.45
N GLU A 724 14.93 9.34 17.77
CA GLU A 724 14.76 8.16 16.92
C GLU A 724 15.69 8.19 15.68
N VAL A 725 15.93 9.37 15.08
CA VAL A 725 16.88 9.51 13.95
C VAL A 725 18.32 9.26 14.40
N GLU A 726 18.71 9.73 15.59
CA GLU A 726 20.06 9.51 16.12
C GLU A 726 20.33 8.02 16.38
N PHE A 727 19.37 7.32 17.00
CA PHE A 727 19.41 5.86 17.15
C PHE A 727 19.47 5.13 15.79
N ARG A 728 18.60 5.50 14.84
CA ARG A 728 18.58 4.85 13.51
C ARG A 728 19.82 5.15 12.68
N ALA A 729 20.53 6.25 12.92
CA ALA A 729 21.80 6.58 12.26
C ALA A 729 22.89 5.55 12.57
N GLN A 730 23.07 5.20 13.85
CA GLN A 730 24.08 4.25 14.31
C GLN A 730 23.98 2.90 13.60
N LEU A 731 22.74 2.42 13.38
CA LEU A 731 22.45 1.14 12.74
C LEU A 731 22.05 1.23 11.26
N HIS A 732 22.28 2.38 10.61
CA HIS A 732 22.01 2.62 9.18
C HIS A 732 20.57 2.24 8.76
N TYR A 733 19.59 2.49 9.63
CA TYR A 733 18.17 2.24 9.35
C TYR A 733 17.50 3.43 8.61
N PRO A 734 16.38 3.20 7.90
CA PRO A 734 15.53 4.25 7.34
C PRO A 734 15.07 5.23 8.43
N PRO A 735 15.26 6.55 8.27
CA PRO A 735 15.33 7.23 6.98
C PRO A 735 16.75 7.56 6.45
N LEU A 736 17.82 7.23 7.18
CA LEU A 736 19.19 7.56 6.76
C LEU A 736 19.73 6.53 5.76
N GLY A 737 19.50 5.25 6.04
CA GLY A 737 19.68 4.14 5.09
C GLY A 737 18.37 3.80 4.37
N ARG A 738 18.44 2.80 3.49
CA ARG A 738 17.29 2.14 2.84
C ARG A 738 17.45 0.63 2.99
N VAL A 739 16.34 -0.10 3.05
CA VAL A 739 16.33 -1.54 3.35
C VAL A 739 15.76 -2.33 2.17
N ALA A 740 16.41 -3.44 1.81
CA ALA A 740 15.82 -4.46 0.96
C ALA A 740 15.79 -5.80 1.72
N LEU A 741 14.65 -6.48 1.71
CA LEU A 741 14.46 -7.78 2.35
C LEU A 741 14.23 -8.85 1.29
N LEU A 742 15.09 -9.87 1.28
CA LEU A 742 15.04 -10.99 0.35
C LEU A 742 14.55 -12.22 1.12
N THR A 743 13.29 -12.62 0.91
CA THR A 743 12.67 -13.76 1.61
C THR A 743 12.62 -14.98 0.69
N LEU A 744 13.28 -16.07 1.07
CA LEU A 744 13.17 -17.37 0.42
C LEU A 744 12.14 -18.23 1.16
N LYS A 745 11.29 -18.94 0.43
CA LYS A 745 10.33 -19.91 0.97
C LYS A 745 10.34 -21.23 0.20
N GLY A 746 10.17 -22.34 0.91
CA GLY A 746 10.18 -23.70 0.35
C GLY A 746 9.69 -24.75 1.36
N ARG A 747 9.49 -26.00 0.93
CA ARG A 747 8.91 -27.05 1.80
C ARG A 747 9.92 -27.74 2.73
N ASN A 748 11.21 -27.68 2.42
CA ASN A 748 12.31 -28.24 3.20
C ASN A 748 13.19 -27.10 3.74
N ASP A 749 13.42 -27.07 5.06
CA ASP A 749 14.13 -25.98 5.75
C ASP A 749 15.60 -25.88 5.34
N GLU A 750 16.29 -27.03 5.24
CA GLU A 750 17.71 -27.13 4.87
C GLU A 750 17.96 -26.64 3.44
N LYS A 751 17.11 -27.03 2.48
CA LYS A 751 17.17 -26.54 1.09
C LYS A 751 16.99 -25.01 1.03
N VAL A 752 16.08 -24.45 1.82
CA VAL A 752 15.83 -22.99 1.87
C VAL A 752 17.00 -22.26 2.53
N ALA A 753 17.51 -22.76 3.66
CA ALA A 753 18.67 -22.20 4.36
C ALA A 753 19.93 -22.24 3.48
N PHE A 754 20.20 -23.36 2.79
CA PHE A 754 21.29 -23.50 1.84
C PHE A 754 21.15 -22.52 0.67
N SER A 755 19.96 -22.42 0.08
CA SER A 755 19.68 -21.47 -1.01
C SER A 755 19.89 -20.01 -0.59
N ALA A 756 19.52 -19.66 0.65
CA ALA A 756 19.74 -18.33 1.22
C ALA A 756 21.24 -18.07 1.48
N GLY A 757 21.98 -19.08 1.96
CA GLY A 757 23.44 -19.02 2.11
C GLY A 757 24.18 -18.87 0.78
N HIS A 758 23.72 -19.53 -0.29
CA HIS A 758 24.27 -19.34 -1.63
C HIS A 758 23.97 -17.94 -2.17
N LEU A 759 22.72 -17.46 -2.08
CA LEU A 759 22.34 -16.12 -2.51
C LEU A 759 23.16 -15.03 -1.80
N ARG A 760 23.41 -15.19 -0.49
CA ARG A 760 24.30 -14.29 0.27
C ARG A 760 25.70 -14.24 -0.35
N LYS A 761 26.32 -15.38 -0.66
CA LYS A 761 27.66 -15.43 -1.27
C LYS A 761 27.72 -14.76 -2.65
N GLU A 762 26.68 -14.89 -3.46
CA GLU A 762 26.65 -14.19 -4.77
C GLU A 762 26.46 -12.67 -4.61
N LEU A 763 25.63 -12.23 -3.65
CA LEU A 763 25.50 -10.81 -3.31
C LEU A 763 26.83 -10.22 -2.79
N GLU A 764 27.55 -10.95 -1.94
CA GLU A 764 28.87 -10.55 -1.44
C GLU A 764 29.92 -10.44 -2.56
N LYS A 765 29.85 -11.28 -3.61
CA LYS A 765 30.73 -11.14 -4.80
C LYS A 765 30.35 -9.91 -5.65
N VAL A 766 29.08 -9.76 -5.98
CA VAL A 766 28.58 -8.72 -6.91
C VAL A 766 28.69 -7.32 -6.31
N LEU A 767 28.51 -7.20 -4.99
CA LEU A 767 28.45 -5.92 -4.27
C LEU A 767 29.70 -5.68 -3.39
N LYS A 768 30.79 -6.44 -3.59
CA LYS A 768 32.03 -6.40 -2.80
C LYS A 768 32.60 -4.99 -2.56
N ASP A 769 32.46 -4.10 -3.53
CA ASP A 769 33.05 -2.76 -3.53
C ASP A 769 32.18 -1.73 -2.77
N TRP A 770 31.03 -2.14 -2.24
CA TRP A 770 30.05 -1.26 -1.58
C TRP A 770 30.34 -1.13 -0.08
N LYS A 771 31.20 -0.17 0.28
CA LYS A 771 31.55 0.13 1.68
C LYS A 771 30.37 0.56 2.57
N ASP A 772 29.24 0.98 1.99
CA ASP A 772 28.00 1.34 2.71
C ASP A 772 26.96 0.20 2.80
N LEU A 773 27.25 -0.98 2.25
CA LEU A 773 26.33 -2.10 2.23
C LEU A 773 26.51 -2.99 3.48
N VAL A 774 25.45 -3.14 4.26
CA VAL A 774 25.40 -4.12 5.36
C VAL A 774 24.44 -5.25 5.01
N ILE A 775 24.98 -6.47 4.91
CA ILE A 775 24.21 -7.70 4.68
C ILE A 775 24.02 -8.43 6.02
N ALA A 776 22.77 -8.65 6.43
CA ALA A 776 22.40 -9.41 7.62
C ALA A 776 21.61 -10.68 7.25
N GLY A 777 21.78 -11.74 8.04
CA GLY A 777 21.30 -13.09 7.73
C GLY A 777 22.33 -13.95 6.97
N PRO A 778 21.92 -15.09 6.38
CA PRO A 778 20.56 -15.60 6.35
C PRO A 778 20.04 -15.94 7.75
N ALA A 779 18.79 -15.61 8.01
CA ALA A 779 18.11 -15.91 9.27
C ALA A 779 16.69 -16.42 9.00
N PRO A 780 16.11 -17.29 9.85
CA PRO A 780 14.69 -17.61 9.77
C PRO A 780 13.84 -16.35 9.86
N ALA A 781 12.80 -16.21 9.03
CA ALA A 781 11.85 -15.09 9.12
C ALA A 781 11.06 -15.13 10.44
N PRO A 782 10.45 -14.02 10.92
CA PRO A 782 9.69 -14.01 12.18
C PRO A 782 8.58 -15.07 12.20
N LEU A 783 7.79 -15.15 11.12
CA LEU A 783 6.95 -16.31 10.86
C LEU A 783 7.75 -17.37 10.09
N ALA A 784 8.61 -18.09 10.82
CA ALA A 784 9.56 -19.05 10.27
C ALA A 784 8.92 -20.22 9.50
N ARG A 785 7.64 -20.53 9.78
CA ARG A 785 6.84 -21.48 9.01
C ARG A 785 5.42 -20.96 8.80
N ALA A 786 4.96 -20.93 7.55
CA ALA A 786 3.62 -20.49 7.13
C ALA A 786 3.06 -21.47 6.09
N GLU A 787 1.80 -21.90 6.23
CA GLU A 787 1.11 -22.75 5.23
C GLU A 787 1.95 -23.98 4.79
N THR A 788 2.58 -24.65 5.76
CA THR A 788 3.59 -25.73 5.62
C THR A 788 4.99 -25.33 5.16
N PHE A 789 5.19 -24.20 4.46
CA PHE A 789 6.48 -23.71 3.96
C PHE A 789 7.36 -23.10 5.06
N TYR A 790 8.66 -23.37 5.00
CA TYR A 790 9.70 -22.72 5.81
C TYR A 790 10.15 -21.41 5.14
N ARG A 791 10.54 -20.41 5.93
CA ARG A 791 10.96 -19.07 5.46
C ARG A 791 12.30 -18.63 6.06
N HIS A 792 13.25 -18.29 5.20
CA HIS A 792 14.51 -17.61 5.57
C HIS A 792 14.61 -16.27 4.85
N GLN A 793 15.35 -15.32 5.43
CA GLN A 793 15.50 -13.98 4.89
C GLN A 793 16.93 -13.44 5.01
N LEU A 794 17.28 -12.58 4.06
CA LEU A 794 18.46 -11.71 4.07
C LEU A 794 18.00 -10.25 4.09
N MET A 795 18.61 -9.41 4.91
CA MET A 795 18.39 -7.98 4.93
C MET A 795 19.61 -7.24 4.40
N LEU A 796 19.39 -6.37 3.42
CA LEU A 796 20.39 -5.48 2.84
C LEU A 796 20.10 -4.05 3.29
N ARG A 797 21.10 -3.33 3.82
CA ARG A 797 21.05 -1.89 4.16
C ARG A 797 22.07 -1.13 3.34
N THR A 798 21.68 -0.03 2.71
CA THR A 798 22.56 0.84 1.90
C THR A 798 21.95 2.24 1.76
N GLY A 799 22.76 3.27 1.49
CA GLY A 799 22.25 4.58 1.06
C GLY A 799 21.77 4.61 -0.40
N ARG A 800 22.13 3.60 -1.21
CA ARG A 800 22.12 3.63 -2.69
C ARG A 800 21.06 2.72 -3.32
N MET A 801 19.84 2.71 -2.77
CA MET A 801 18.79 1.75 -3.13
C MET A 801 18.50 1.65 -4.64
N SER A 802 18.40 2.76 -5.39
CA SER A 802 18.16 2.73 -6.85
C SER A 802 19.32 2.14 -7.67
N GLN A 803 20.51 2.04 -7.09
CA GLN A 803 21.61 1.24 -7.66
C GLN A 803 21.41 -0.24 -7.27
N LEU A 804 21.07 -0.52 -6.01
CA LEU A 804 20.89 -1.89 -5.50
C LEU A 804 19.76 -2.63 -6.23
N SER A 805 18.60 -2.00 -6.45
CA SER A 805 17.49 -2.61 -7.20
C SER A 805 17.89 -3.04 -8.61
N ARG A 806 18.77 -2.28 -9.29
CA ARG A 806 19.23 -2.62 -10.66
C ARG A 806 20.19 -3.80 -10.66
N GLU A 807 21.11 -3.88 -9.70
CA GLU A 807 22.00 -5.06 -9.59
C GLU A 807 21.26 -6.30 -9.07
N LEU A 808 20.26 -6.14 -8.18
CA LEU A 808 19.34 -7.21 -7.80
C LEU A 808 18.53 -7.70 -9.00
N ALA A 809 17.92 -6.80 -9.80
CA ALA A 809 17.16 -7.17 -10.98
C ALA A 809 18.00 -7.98 -11.98
N ARG A 810 19.27 -7.56 -12.22
CA ARG A 810 20.25 -8.30 -13.05
C ARG A 810 20.57 -9.68 -12.47
N LEU A 811 20.93 -9.74 -11.18
CA LEU A 811 21.24 -11.01 -10.50
C LEU A 811 20.05 -11.99 -10.61
N LEU A 812 18.83 -11.50 -10.40
CA LEU A 812 17.58 -12.26 -10.48
C LEU A 812 17.15 -12.67 -11.90
N MET A 813 17.90 -12.30 -12.95
CA MET A 813 17.74 -12.85 -14.31
C MET A 813 18.67 -14.05 -14.58
N VAL A 814 19.75 -14.20 -13.80
CA VAL A 814 20.80 -15.22 -14.03
C VAL A 814 20.82 -16.27 -12.91
N PHE A 815 20.53 -15.86 -11.67
CA PHE A 815 20.56 -16.71 -10.48
C PHE A 815 19.42 -17.75 -10.51
N LYS A 816 19.79 -19.03 -10.60
CA LYS A 816 18.84 -20.15 -10.60
C LYS A 816 18.60 -20.65 -9.17
N LEU A 817 17.32 -20.70 -8.78
CA LEU A 817 16.88 -21.37 -7.56
C LEU A 817 16.41 -22.81 -7.87
N PRO A 818 16.48 -23.74 -6.90
CA PRO A 818 15.78 -25.02 -6.99
C PRO A 818 14.26 -24.81 -7.14
N GLU A 819 13.57 -25.65 -7.90
CA GLU A 819 12.14 -25.46 -8.22
C GLU A 819 11.22 -25.45 -6.98
N GLU A 820 11.63 -26.12 -5.90
CA GLU A 820 10.94 -26.11 -4.60
C GLU A 820 11.09 -24.80 -3.79
N VAL A 821 11.96 -23.89 -4.22
CA VAL A 821 12.35 -22.68 -3.48
C VAL A 821 12.03 -21.43 -4.30
N THR A 822 11.18 -20.57 -3.73
CA THR A 822 10.79 -19.29 -4.35
C THR A 822 11.32 -18.11 -3.54
N LEU A 823 11.71 -17.04 -4.24
CA LEU A 823 12.28 -15.83 -3.65
C LEU A 823 11.37 -14.63 -3.90
N ALA A 824 11.04 -13.91 -2.82
CA ALA A 824 10.38 -12.61 -2.87
C ALA A 824 11.38 -11.50 -2.50
N VAL A 825 11.36 -10.41 -3.26
CA VAL A 825 12.09 -9.17 -2.96
C VAL A 825 11.11 -8.16 -2.39
N ASP A 826 11.45 -7.53 -1.28
CA ASP A 826 10.72 -6.39 -0.74
C ASP A 826 11.68 -5.19 -0.59
N ILE A 827 11.54 -4.20 -1.48
CA ILE A 827 12.30 -2.96 -1.45
C ILE A 827 11.56 -1.96 -0.58
N ASP A 828 12.27 -1.45 0.44
CA ASP A 828 11.73 -0.67 1.56
C ASP A 828 10.53 -1.36 2.22
N PRO A 829 10.78 -2.47 2.95
CA PRO A 829 9.75 -3.16 3.72
C PRO A 829 9.29 -2.27 4.88
N VAL A 830 7.97 -2.10 5.01
CA VAL A 830 7.38 -1.39 6.16
C VAL A 830 7.16 -2.31 7.37
N ASN A 831 7.27 -3.62 7.18
CA ASN A 831 7.11 -4.70 8.15
C ASN A 831 8.14 -5.81 7.85
N LEU A 832 8.65 -6.50 8.87
CA LEU A 832 9.72 -7.50 8.74
C LEU A 832 9.28 -8.96 8.95
N MET A 833 7.97 -9.23 9.05
CA MET A 833 7.39 -10.54 9.45
C MET A 833 7.22 -11.59 8.36
#